data_AF-A0A8K0A775-F1
#
_entry.id   AF-A0A8K0A775-F1
#
_cell.length_a   1.000
_cell.length_b   1.000
_cell.length_c   1.000
_cell.angle_alpha   90.00
_cell.angle_beta   90.00
_cell.angle_gamma   90.00
#
_symmetry.space_group_name_H-M   'P 1'
#
loop_
_entity.id
_entity.type
_entity.pdbx_description
1 polymer ?
#
loop_
_entity_poly.entity_id
_entity_poly.type
_entity_poly.pdbx_seq_one_letter_code
_entity_poly.pdbx_strand_id
1 'polypeptide(L)'
;MSDQGVKVAVRCRPFNQREKDRGAKLIIDMNGAMTTIQNPETPNEEPKKFTFDFSYWSHDGFNEKDDGYLEAVPGSKYSSQRRVFDDLGQGVLDNAFKGFNCSLFAYGQTGSGKSYSMVGYGCNKGIVPITCDELFKAIEAGDPATKYEVTFSMLEIYNEQVRDLLSKDNPKGGLQVRQNPKLGLFYVVGLKKVAVGSYAEIDKRTQEGTANRTVASTNMNATSSRAHTVVTITFDQISKNEAGEETKKSSVINLVDLAGSERADSTGATGDRLKEGANINKSLSALGNVISALADLSSGGKKKVMVPYRDSVLTKLLQNALGGNSKTVMIAALSPADINYDETLGTLRYADRAKKIKNKAVVNENPLDKLIRELREENEKLKSQMGGAMPVAGGAGMDPGEIERMRKEMEEEIRAQLLANQEQMNEMDESFEDKLKRNREEQEAMGAAQANTQDRKSKDPHLVNLNEDPMLSGVIFHFVEPGEMTIGRKDATPPPMIALTGLSISKQHAVITFENSEATVKPGEQGAKTKINGVPLTGPTTLQHLDRVLFGSNHMYVFHNPLNPKAPENTPTKIDWDFAQKEIAKHKGFDTASAGMSKEQIIAQEQILELLPMVSEVNAISEELNKHRTFEVILISGAAMEGYGSKKGAKVVVKMKNLLNGNTWLWERGKFMNRRYMIQELYQRHLDGDEDVMKIPKEEDPFWEPPEDVLIGTANVFLQSLSYALDFDDKLSVTDYKGVEEGNLYVNITPCSDKGKPLDEDFFVEDPQELLGKPFHYKVTIKSAEVNKAKYSKGLHVRYKVYQDEDFTSTPVIKATLSPEFKHHRIITYPAVNEDQLGYFEQGCITFQLFGVQEDSVNDNRLMKMTTKELRQMEQLQNPGMQRRQTISGEASEESKLRNELEVLKKKFERLEKKEKRIQDLCSEWKGKPVEEQQFEPFWRHVSAVANSSGNKLKTRVEILNTMLKGQKLMRAKQSSDGSGGNVRTTCV
;
A
#
# COMPACT_ATOMS: atom_id res chain seq x y z
N MET A 1 -14.56 11.40 41.77
CA MET A 1 -14.17 10.62 40.58
C MET A 1 -15.20 10.87 39.50
N SER A 2 -14.80 11.35 38.32
CA SER A 2 -15.71 11.48 37.17
C SER A 2 -15.28 10.50 36.09
N ASP A 3 -16.12 9.49 35.81
CA ASP A 3 -15.97 8.64 34.63
C ASP A 3 -16.15 9.51 33.40
N GLN A 4 -15.08 9.76 32.65
CA GLN A 4 -15.12 10.55 31.42
C GLN A 4 -14.69 9.68 30.25
N GLY A 5 -15.46 9.73 29.16
CA GLY A 5 -15.10 9.08 27.91
C GLY A 5 -13.85 9.70 27.28
N VAL A 6 -13.13 8.91 26.48
CA VAL A 6 -12.08 9.44 25.59
C VAL A 6 -12.72 10.41 24.60
N LYS A 7 -12.19 11.64 24.53
CA LYS A 7 -12.64 12.62 23.53
C LYS A 7 -12.04 12.28 22.17
N VAL A 8 -12.84 12.31 21.12
CA VAL A 8 -12.43 11.97 19.76
C VAL A 8 -12.72 13.12 18.82
N ALA A 9 -11.68 13.58 18.14
CA ALA A 9 -11.77 14.52 17.03
C ALA A 9 -11.33 13.86 15.73
N VAL A 10 -11.98 14.20 14.62
CA VAL A 10 -11.52 13.84 13.28
C VAL A 10 -11.08 15.07 12.52
N ARG A 11 -10.07 14.96 11.66
CA ARG A 11 -9.54 16.09 10.89
C ARG A 11 -9.23 15.70 9.46
N CYS A 12 -9.85 16.39 8.51
CA CYS A 12 -9.65 16.18 7.07
C CYS A 12 -8.70 17.24 6.51
N ARG A 13 -7.59 16.80 5.89
CA ARG A 13 -6.59 17.70 5.27
C ARG A 13 -6.99 18.18 3.87
N PRO A 14 -6.30 19.20 3.30
CA PRO A 14 -6.42 19.56 1.88
C PRO A 14 -5.95 18.44 0.96
N PHE A 15 -6.34 18.50 -0.32
CA PHE A 15 -5.63 17.74 -1.35
C PHE A 15 -4.17 18.17 -1.44
N ASN A 16 -3.27 17.20 -1.48
CA ASN A 16 -1.87 17.46 -1.83
C ASN A 16 -1.74 17.66 -3.35
N GLN A 17 -0.56 18.10 -3.81
CA GLN A 17 -0.36 18.40 -5.23
C GLN A 17 -0.61 17.19 -6.12
N ARG A 18 -0.15 15.99 -5.71
CA ARG A 18 -0.38 14.74 -6.45
C ARG A 18 -1.87 14.43 -6.64
N GLU A 19 -2.67 14.62 -5.59
CA GLU A 19 -4.12 14.39 -5.64
C GLU A 19 -4.83 15.42 -6.52
N LYS A 20 -4.36 16.69 -6.52
CA LYS A 20 -4.85 17.73 -7.43
C LYS A 20 -4.51 17.41 -8.88
N ASP A 21 -3.25 17.06 -9.15
CA ASP A 21 -2.75 16.73 -10.50
C ASP A 21 -3.52 15.55 -11.11
N ARG A 22 -3.97 14.60 -10.28
CA ARG A 22 -4.80 13.46 -10.70
C ARG A 22 -6.28 13.80 -10.91
N GLY A 23 -6.76 14.93 -10.38
CA GLY A 23 -8.20 15.19 -10.26
C GLY A 23 -8.89 14.15 -9.36
N ALA A 24 -8.31 13.90 -8.18
CA ALA A 24 -8.88 13.02 -7.17
C ALA A 24 -10.29 13.47 -6.77
N LYS A 25 -11.21 12.50 -6.58
CA LYS A 25 -12.55 12.82 -6.09
C LYS A 25 -12.53 12.97 -4.57
N LEU A 26 -13.21 14.00 -4.08
CA LEU A 26 -13.44 14.22 -2.66
C LEU A 26 -14.46 13.21 -2.13
N ILE A 27 -14.08 12.45 -1.11
CA ILE A 27 -14.92 11.40 -0.51
C ILE A 27 -15.44 11.72 0.89
N ILE A 28 -14.98 12.83 1.49
CA ILE A 28 -15.35 13.24 2.85
C ILE A 28 -16.12 14.55 2.81
N ASP A 29 -17.17 14.64 3.63
CA ASP A 29 -17.87 15.87 3.97
C ASP A 29 -18.02 15.99 5.50
N MET A 30 -17.95 17.21 6.02
CA MET A 30 -18.06 17.49 7.45
C MET A 30 -19.03 18.65 7.71
N ASN A 31 -19.96 18.43 8.64
CA ASN A 31 -20.91 19.43 9.08
C ASN A 31 -21.14 19.34 10.58
N GLY A 32 -20.70 20.37 11.32
CA GLY A 32 -20.68 20.34 12.78
C GLY A 32 -19.84 19.16 13.28
N ALA A 33 -20.43 18.31 14.12
CA ALA A 33 -19.80 17.10 14.65
C ALA A 33 -19.99 15.85 13.75
N MET A 34 -20.71 15.97 12.64
CA MET A 34 -20.99 14.87 11.72
C MET A 34 -19.92 14.82 10.62
N THR A 35 -19.43 13.61 10.36
CA THR A 35 -18.52 13.31 9.25
C THR A 35 -19.13 12.22 8.38
N THR A 36 -19.19 12.50 7.09
CA THR A 36 -19.79 11.65 6.08
C THR A 36 -18.72 11.17 5.12
N ILE A 37 -18.74 9.89 4.76
CA ILE A 37 -17.86 9.31 3.75
C ILE A 37 -18.67 8.62 2.65
N GLN A 38 -18.38 8.96 1.39
CA GLN A 38 -19.01 8.37 0.21
C GLN A 38 -18.06 7.38 -0.46
N ASN A 39 -18.57 6.21 -0.82
CA ASN A 39 -17.83 5.26 -1.65
C ASN A 39 -17.79 5.76 -3.10
N PRO A 40 -16.60 6.01 -3.68
CA PRO A 40 -16.49 6.47 -5.06
C PRO A 40 -16.90 5.40 -6.09
N GLU A 41 -16.86 4.11 -5.72
CA GLU A 41 -17.24 2.98 -6.59
C GLU A 41 -18.76 2.76 -6.65
N THR A 42 -19.47 3.14 -5.57
CA THR A 42 -20.93 3.01 -5.44
C THR A 42 -21.55 4.37 -5.11
N PRO A 43 -21.53 5.36 -6.04
CA PRO A 43 -21.98 6.73 -5.76
C PRO A 43 -23.48 6.85 -5.45
N ASN A 44 -24.28 5.83 -5.80
CA ASN A 44 -25.71 5.77 -5.52
C ASN A 44 -26.03 5.13 -4.15
N GLU A 45 -25.04 4.52 -3.48
CA GLU A 45 -25.20 3.97 -2.14
C GLU A 45 -25.24 5.11 -1.11
N GLU A 46 -26.03 4.95 -0.04
CA GLU A 46 -26.13 5.96 0.99
C GLU A 46 -24.76 6.20 1.65
N PRO A 47 -24.30 7.46 1.77
CA PRO A 47 -23.06 7.78 2.45
C PRO A 47 -23.05 7.30 3.90
N LYS A 48 -21.91 6.77 4.36
CA LYS A 48 -21.74 6.37 5.77
C LYS A 48 -21.51 7.60 6.64
N LYS A 49 -22.23 7.69 7.76
CA LYS A 49 -22.21 8.84 8.67
C LYS A 49 -21.65 8.44 10.03
N PHE A 50 -20.78 9.28 10.57
CA PHE A 50 -20.17 9.14 11.89
C PHE A 50 -20.34 10.44 12.67
N THR A 51 -20.38 10.37 14.01
CA THR A 51 -20.51 11.55 14.88
C THR A 51 -19.48 11.52 16.00
N PHE A 52 -18.61 12.53 16.00
CA PHE A 52 -17.50 12.65 16.95
C PHE A 52 -17.73 13.80 17.93
N ASP A 53 -16.77 14.07 18.81
CA ASP A 53 -16.84 15.27 19.65
C ASP A 53 -16.51 16.51 18.82
N PHE A 54 -15.58 16.38 17.86
CA PHE A 54 -15.21 17.42 16.90
C PHE A 54 -14.94 16.84 15.52
N SER A 55 -15.34 17.56 14.47
CA SER A 55 -14.98 17.26 13.07
C SER A 55 -14.40 18.49 12.40
N TYR A 56 -13.09 18.47 12.17
CA TYR A 56 -12.32 19.59 11.62
C TYR A 56 -12.17 19.47 10.10
N TRP A 57 -12.84 20.38 9.41
CA TRP A 57 -12.64 20.60 7.98
C TRP A 57 -11.43 21.51 7.77
N SER A 58 -10.30 20.95 7.36
CA SER A 58 -9.11 21.73 6.98
C SER A 58 -8.82 21.62 5.48
N HIS A 59 -9.79 21.23 4.65
CA HIS A 59 -9.58 20.90 3.24
C HIS A 59 -9.41 22.13 2.34
N ASP A 60 -10.29 23.13 2.51
CA ASP A 60 -10.37 24.35 1.71
C ASP A 60 -10.90 25.52 2.56
N GLY A 61 -11.14 26.68 1.94
CA GLY A 61 -11.69 27.85 2.63
C GLY A 61 -10.67 28.59 3.49
N PHE A 62 -9.39 28.55 3.11
CA PHE A 62 -8.30 29.28 3.75
C PHE A 62 -7.57 30.19 2.75
N ASN A 63 -6.94 31.24 3.27
CA ASN A 63 -5.96 32.05 2.56
C ASN A 63 -4.57 31.75 3.12
N GLU A 64 -3.57 31.72 2.25
CA GLU A 64 -2.17 31.65 2.66
C GLU A 64 -1.60 33.08 2.71
N LYS A 65 -1.07 33.48 3.86
CA LYS A 65 -0.38 34.76 4.05
C LYS A 65 1.02 34.72 3.42
N ASP A 66 1.64 35.89 3.30
CA ASP A 66 3.01 36.03 2.79
C ASP A 66 4.06 35.23 3.60
N ASP A 67 3.78 34.99 4.89
CA ASP A 67 4.62 34.17 5.78
C ASP A 67 4.29 32.66 5.71
N GLY A 68 3.36 32.25 4.85
CA GLY A 68 2.87 30.88 4.69
C GLY A 68 1.79 30.45 5.71
N TYR A 69 1.31 31.35 6.58
CA TYR A 69 0.30 31.01 7.57
C TYR A 69 -1.08 30.81 6.91
N LEU A 70 -1.76 29.72 7.25
CA LEU A 70 -3.08 29.40 6.72
C LEU A 70 -4.18 29.97 7.62
N GLU A 71 -4.82 31.05 7.17
CA GLU A 71 -5.93 31.67 7.87
C GLU A 71 -7.28 31.29 7.28
N ALA A 72 -8.30 31.19 8.13
CA ALA A 72 -9.65 30.91 7.69
C ALA A 72 -10.23 32.09 6.88
N VAL A 73 -10.81 31.82 5.72
CA VAL A 73 -11.67 32.79 5.04
C VAL A 73 -12.90 33.04 5.93
N PRO A 74 -13.29 34.30 6.20
CA PRO A 74 -14.47 34.60 7.02
C PRO A 74 -15.73 33.87 6.55
N GLY A 75 -16.41 33.18 7.48
CA GLY A 75 -17.61 32.40 7.18
C GLY A 75 -17.37 31.02 6.57
N SER A 76 -16.11 30.63 6.31
CA SER A 76 -15.78 29.28 5.84
C SER A 76 -15.87 28.25 6.96
N LYS A 77 -15.91 26.96 6.57
CA LYS A 77 -15.85 25.83 7.51
C LYS A 77 -14.40 25.49 7.93
N TYR A 78 -13.41 26.24 7.46
CA TYR A 78 -12.00 25.92 7.69
C TYR A 78 -11.64 25.89 9.17
N SER A 79 -10.86 24.88 9.54
CA SER A 79 -10.35 24.66 10.88
C SER A 79 -8.83 24.86 10.87
N SER A 80 -8.39 26.01 11.36
CA SER A 80 -6.98 26.37 11.50
C SER A 80 -6.31 25.57 12.63
N GLN A 81 -4.97 25.58 12.66
CA GLN A 81 -4.20 25.01 13.77
C GLN A 81 -4.62 25.59 15.13
N ARG A 82 -4.86 26.91 15.18
CA ARG A 82 -5.26 27.59 16.42
C ARG A 82 -6.62 27.12 16.91
N ARG A 83 -7.61 26.99 16.02
CA ARG A 83 -8.95 26.47 16.37
C ARG A 83 -8.86 25.05 16.95
N VAL A 84 -8.08 24.18 16.34
CA VAL A 84 -7.87 22.80 16.83
C VAL A 84 -7.22 22.80 18.22
N PHE A 85 -6.26 23.70 18.47
CA PHE A 85 -5.67 23.87 19.79
C PHE A 85 -6.69 24.39 20.82
N ASP A 86 -7.46 25.44 20.49
CA ASP A 86 -8.42 26.03 21.43
C ASP A 86 -9.48 25.01 21.88
N ASP A 87 -9.94 24.14 20.97
CA ASP A 87 -10.93 23.11 21.27
C ASP A 87 -10.35 21.90 22.04
N LEU A 88 -9.12 21.49 21.75
CA LEU A 88 -8.50 20.26 22.30
C LEU A 88 -7.35 20.54 23.26
N GLY A 89 -6.35 21.30 22.83
CA GLY A 89 -5.11 21.59 23.55
C GLY A 89 -5.33 22.44 24.80
N GLN A 90 -6.22 23.44 24.75
CA GLN A 90 -6.57 24.23 25.94
C GLN A 90 -7.12 23.34 27.06
N GLY A 91 -7.99 22.38 26.70
CA GLY A 91 -8.52 21.41 27.65
C GLY A 91 -7.45 20.49 28.25
N VAL A 92 -6.38 20.18 27.51
CA VAL A 92 -5.22 19.43 28.03
C VAL A 92 -4.49 20.26 29.09
N LEU A 93 -4.24 21.55 28.82
CA LEU A 93 -3.59 22.46 29.77
C LEU A 93 -4.42 22.66 31.03
N ASP A 94 -5.70 22.97 30.89
CA ASP A 94 -6.60 23.20 32.03
C ASP A 94 -6.64 21.98 32.97
N ASN A 95 -6.58 20.78 32.42
CA ASN A 95 -6.55 19.54 33.18
C ASN A 95 -5.18 19.29 33.84
N ALA A 96 -4.08 19.61 33.15
CA ALA A 96 -2.73 19.52 33.70
C ALA A 96 -2.55 20.44 34.92
N PHE A 97 -3.00 21.71 34.85
CA PHE A 97 -3.00 22.63 35.99
C PHE A 97 -3.88 22.15 37.15
N LYS A 98 -4.96 21.42 36.88
CA LYS A 98 -5.76 20.77 37.92
C LYS A 98 -5.09 19.52 38.51
N GLY A 99 -3.94 19.08 37.99
CA GLY A 99 -3.22 17.90 38.44
C GLY A 99 -3.69 16.58 37.83
N PHE A 100 -4.45 16.61 36.73
CA PHE A 100 -4.80 15.39 36.00
C PHE A 100 -3.71 15.05 34.98
N ASN A 101 -3.39 13.75 34.85
CA ASN A 101 -2.63 13.30 33.70
C ASN A 101 -3.45 13.48 32.43
N CYS A 102 -2.78 13.81 31.34
CA CYS A 102 -3.39 14.04 30.04
C CYS A 102 -2.67 13.24 28.96
N SER A 103 -3.40 12.79 27.96
CA SER A 103 -2.80 12.10 26.82
C SER A 103 -3.51 12.50 25.54
N LEU A 104 -2.75 12.94 24.54
CA LEU A 104 -3.26 13.31 23.23
C LEU A 104 -2.47 12.56 22.18
N PHE A 105 -3.15 11.78 21.35
CA PHE A 105 -2.50 11.02 20.30
C PHE A 105 -3.18 11.17 18.94
N ALA A 106 -2.36 11.24 17.88
CA ALA A 106 -2.84 11.29 16.50
C ALA A 106 -2.77 9.90 15.84
N TYR A 107 -3.81 9.52 15.11
CA TYR A 107 -3.96 8.24 14.44
C TYR A 107 -4.50 8.42 13.01
N GLY A 108 -4.08 7.56 12.08
CA GLY A 108 -4.49 7.60 10.68
C GLY A 108 -3.35 7.16 9.74
N GLN A 109 -3.66 6.95 8.46
CA GLN A 109 -2.66 6.48 7.49
C GLN A 109 -1.51 7.47 7.31
N THR A 110 -0.38 7.02 6.78
CA THR A 110 0.72 7.91 6.37
C THR A 110 0.23 8.98 5.40
N GLY A 111 0.70 10.22 5.60
CA GLY A 111 0.27 11.37 4.81
C GLY A 111 -1.12 11.90 5.11
N SER A 112 -1.87 11.39 6.09
CA SER A 112 -3.21 11.91 6.45
C SER A 112 -3.22 13.21 7.26
N GLY A 113 -2.08 13.63 7.82
CA GLY A 113 -1.96 14.87 8.60
C GLY A 113 -1.78 14.69 10.13
N LYS A 114 -1.31 13.52 10.57
CA LYS A 114 -0.97 13.24 11.99
C LYS A 114 0.08 14.23 12.52
N SER A 115 1.28 14.22 11.95
CA SER A 115 2.39 15.10 12.34
C SER A 115 2.08 16.58 12.14
N TYR A 116 1.28 16.93 11.12
CA TYR A 116 0.79 18.30 10.94
C TYR A 116 -0.10 18.76 12.11
N SER A 117 -0.95 17.87 12.64
CA SER A 117 -1.80 18.20 13.78
C SER A 117 -1.01 18.25 15.09
N MET A 118 -0.06 17.35 15.28
CA MET A 118 0.74 17.26 16.50
C MET A 118 1.82 18.35 16.56
N VAL A 119 2.68 18.43 15.55
CA VAL A 119 3.85 19.33 15.53
C VAL A 119 3.60 20.55 14.65
N GLY A 120 3.01 20.36 13.48
CA GLY A 120 2.81 21.42 12.49
C GLY A 120 4.06 21.71 11.65
N TYR A 121 3.91 22.57 10.64
CA TYR A 121 4.98 22.89 9.68
C TYR A 121 5.18 24.39 9.55
N GLY A 122 6.43 24.84 9.58
CA GLY A 122 6.80 26.25 9.45
C GLY A 122 6.06 27.13 10.47
N CYS A 123 5.40 28.17 9.99
CA CYS A 123 4.57 29.07 10.80
C CYS A 123 3.25 28.43 11.29
N ASN A 124 2.79 27.33 10.68
CA ASN A 124 1.56 26.62 11.05
C ASN A 124 1.81 25.61 12.16
N LYS A 125 2.20 26.12 13.34
CA LYS A 125 2.48 25.34 14.56
C LYS A 125 1.30 24.46 14.97
N GLY A 126 1.56 23.21 15.33
CA GLY A 126 0.57 22.22 15.77
C GLY A 126 0.30 22.28 17.28
N ILE A 127 -0.36 21.25 17.81
CA ILE A 127 -0.77 21.18 19.20
C ILE A 127 0.41 21.21 20.17
N VAL A 128 1.47 20.45 19.91
CA VAL A 128 2.66 20.35 20.78
C VAL A 128 3.29 21.71 21.03
N PRO A 129 3.77 22.44 20.00
CA PRO A 129 4.41 23.74 20.23
C PRO A 129 3.47 24.78 20.84
N ILE A 130 2.18 24.80 20.46
CA ILE A 130 1.22 25.75 21.04
C ILE A 130 0.95 25.42 22.52
N THR A 131 0.79 24.14 22.87
CA THR A 131 0.60 23.68 24.26
C THR A 131 1.77 24.08 25.14
N CYS A 132 3.01 23.89 24.65
CA CYS A 132 4.20 24.28 25.40
C CYS A 132 4.29 25.80 25.60
N ASP A 133 3.98 26.60 24.58
CA ASP A 133 4.00 28.07 24.66
C ASP A 133 2.95 28.59 25.65
N GLU A 134 1.70 28.12 25.54
CA GLU A 134 0.61 28.51 26.44
C GLU A 134 0.81 28.00 27.87
N LEU A 135 1.45 26.84 28.07
CA LEU A 135 1.82 26.35 29.40
C LEU A 135 2.73 27.35 30.12
N PHE A 136 3.79 27.83 29.48
CA PHE A 136 4.71 28.78 30.11
C PHE A 136 4.09 30.15 30.31
N LYS A 137 3.25 30.64 29.40
CA LYS A 137 2.46 31.87 29.62
C LYS A 137 1.54 31.74 30.84
N ALA A 138 0.90 30.58 31.01
CA ALA A 138 0.06 30.31 32.16
C ALA A 138 0.86 30.19 33.47
N ILE A 139 2.08 29.65 33.42
CA ILE A 139 3.02 29.65 34.56
C ILE A 139 3.41 31.08 34.94
N GLU A 140 3.76 31.92 33.97
CA GLU A 140 4.12 33.33 34.18
C GLU A 140 2.96 34.15 34.77
N ALA A 141 1.73 33.85 34.38
CA ALA A 141 0.51 34.45 34.92
C ALA A 141 0.00 33.77 36.21
N GLY A 142 0.67 32.72 36.68
CA GLY A 142 0.28 31.90 37.82
C GLY A 142 0.51 32.57 39.17
N ASP A 143 0.25 31.81 40.24
CA ASP A 143 0.44 32.29 41.61
C ASP A 143 1.95 32.35 41.96
N PRO A 144 2.50 33.52 42.33
CA PRO A 144 3.90 33.65 42.72
C PRO A 144 4.30 32.82 43.95
N ALA A 145 3.34 32.40 44.79
CA ALA A 145 3.59 31.53 45.93
C ALA A 145 3.68 30.05 45.57
N THR A 146 3.32 29.68 44.32
CA THR A 146 3.43 28.32 43.80
C THR A 146 4.71 28.18 42.97
N LYS A 147 5.53 27.18 43.29
CA LYS A 147 6.70 26.83 42.49
C LYS A 147 6.28 25.87 41.38
N TYR A 148 6.68 26.17 40.15
CA TYR A 148 6.39 25.36 38.98
C TYR A 148 7.66 24.67 38.47
N GLU A 149 7.60 23.36 38.25
CA GLU A 149 8.70 22.58 37.71
C GLU A 149 8.22 21.84 36.45
N VAL A 150 8.93 22.03 35.35
CA VAL A 150 8.61 21.43 34.05
C VAL A 150 9.77 20.56 33.57
N THR A 151 9.48 19.31 33.26
CA THR A 151 10.45 18.35 32.72
C THR A 151 9.98 17.79 31.39
N PHE A 152 10.90 17.68 30.44
CA PHE A 152 10.64 17.22 29.08
C PHE A 152 11.39 15.92 28.78
N SER A 153 10.75 15.00 28.06
CA SER A 153 11.42 13.85 27.43
C SER A 153 10.80 13.54 26.07
N MET A 154 11.59 12.92 25.19
CA MET A 154 11.18 12.58 23.84
C MET A 154 11.76 11.22 23.46
N LEU A 155 10.90 10.27 23.10
CA LEU A 155 11.31 8.93 22.70
C LEU A 155 10.65 8.51 21.39
N GLU A 156 11.26 7.52 20.76
CA GLU A 156 10.75 6.83 19.58
C GLU A 156 10.55 5.34 19.89
N ILE A 157 9.46 4.77 19.40
CA ILE A 157 9.21 3.32 19.41
C ILE A 157 9.23 2.85 17.96
N TYR A 158 10.24 2.06 17.60
CA TYR A 158 10.37 1.47 16.27
C TYR A 158 10.70 -0.02 16.40
N ASN A 159 9.95 -0.87 15.70
CA ASN A 159 10.08 -2.33 15.75
C ASN A 159 10.10 -2.89 17.19
N GLU A 160 9.19 -2.41 18.05
CA GLU A 160 9.10 -2.75 19.49
C GLU A 160 10.37 -2.42 20.31
N GLN A 161 11.30 -1.64 19.78
CA GLN A 161 12.46 -1.12 20.51
C GLN A 161 12.24 0.36 20.85
N VAL A 162 12.57 0.75 22.09
CA VAL A 162 12.50 2.14 22.54
C VAL A 162 13.85 2.81 22.32
N ARG A 163 13.84 4.01 21.75
CA ARG A 163 15.02 4.87 21.61
C ARG A 163 14.76 6.21 22.27
N ASP A 164 15.73 6.70 23.02
CA ASP A 164 15.73 8.05 23.53
C ASP A 164 16.20 9.01 22.43
N LEU A 165 15.36 10.00 22.09
CA LEU A 165 15.68 10.98 21.06
C LEU A 165 16.52 12.14 21.60
N LEU A 166 16.66 12.29 22.92
CA LEU A 166 17.51 13.29 23.58
C LEU A 166 18.89 12.74 23.98
N SER A 167 19.19 11.50 23.61
CA SER A 167 20.48 10.85 23.80
C SER A 167 21.04 10.34 22.47
N LYS A 168 22.35 10.51 22.27
CA LYS A 168 23.08 9.91 21.15
C LYS A 168 23.50 8.46 21.43
N ASP A 169 23.55 8.09 22.71
CA ASP A 169 24.06 6.80 23.17
C ASP A 169 22.88 5.85 23.49
N ASN A 170 22.25 5.34 22.44
CA ASN A 170 21.20 4.33 22.58
C ASN A 170 21.82 2.91 22.60
N PRO A 171 21.47 2.04 23.56
CA PRO A 171 21.99 0.68 23.59
C PRO A 171 21.48 -0.15 22.40
N LYS A 172 22.28 -1.15 21.98
CA LYS A 172 21.82 -2.14 20.99
C LYS A 172 20.56 -2.85 21.54
N GLY A 173 19.49 -2.87 20.75
CA GLY A 173 18.20 -3.44 21.16
C GLY A 173 17.22 -2.46 21.84
N GLY A 174 17.63 -1.21 22.09
CA GLY A 174 16.79 -0.16 22.68
C GLY A 174 16.69 -0.20 24.20
N LEU A 175 16.06 0.84 24.76
CA LEU A 175 15.80 0.98 26.19
C LEU A 175 14.73 -0.01 26.66
N GLN A 176 14.92 -0.54 27.87
CA GLN A 176 14.05 -1.57 28.43
C GLN A 176 12.80 -0.95 29.06
N VAL A 177 11.64 -1.59 28.82
CA VAL A 177 10.35 -1.21 29.42
C VAL A 177 10.01 -2.16 30.56
N ARG A 178 9.91 -1.62 31.78
CA ARG A 178 9.59 -2.37 33.01
C ARG A 178 8.27 -1.93 33.61
N GLN A 179 7.71 -2.73 34.52
CA GLN A 179 6.47 -2.43 35.21
C GLN A 179 6.76 -2.13 36.68
N ASN A 180 6.26 -1.01 37.21
CA ASN A 180 6.33 -0.73 38.64
C ASN A 180 5.35 -1.67 39.39
N PRO A 181 5.80 -2.51 40.35
CA PRO A 181 4.94 -3.47 41.05
C PRO A 181 3.86 -2.83 41.93
N LYS A 182 4.11 -1.65 42.49
CA LYS A 182 3.18 -0.94 43.38
C LYS A 182 2.11 -0.19 42.59
N LEU A 183 2.52 0.51 41.54
CA LEU A 183 1.63 1.32 40.70
C LEU A 183 0.97 0.53 39.58
N GLY A 184 1.55 -0.62 39.21
CA GLY A 184 1.13 -1.44 38.07
C GLY A 184 1.36 -0.78 36.70
N LEU A 185 2.10 0.33 36.65
CA LEU A 185 2.35 1.15 35.45
C LEU A 185 3.69 0.83 34.81
N PHE A 186 3.76 0.93 33.48
CA PHE A 186 5.00 0.73 32.74
C PHE A 186 5.84 2.01 32.62
N TYR A 187 7.16 1.87 32.65
CA TYR A 187 8.12 2.95 32.47
C TYR A 187 9.35 2.49 31.68
N VAL A 188 10.08 3.45 31.10
CA VAL A 188 11.31 3.20 30.33
C VAL A 188 12.51 3.46 31.22
N VAL A 189 13.37 2.45 31.38
CA VAL A 189 14.59 2.55 32.19
C VAL A 189 15.65 3.34 31.42
N GLY A 190 16.30 4.31 32.06
CA GLY A 190 17.39 5.10 31.48
C GLY A 190 16.95 6.16 30.45
N LEU A 191 15.64 6.47 30.37
CA LEU A 191 15.15 7.56 29.52
C LEU A 191 15.55 8.92 30.09
N LYS A 192 16.27 9.74 29.31
CA LYS A 192 16.69 11.08 29.70
C LYS A 192 15.48 12.00 29.87
N LYS A 193 15.46 12.69 31.01
CA LYS A 193 14.48 13.72 31.35
C LYS A 193 15.20 15.03 31.60
N VAL A 194 14.83 16.09 30.91
CA VAL A 194 15.51 17.40 30.99
C VAL A 194 14.60 18.45 31.60
N ALA A 195 15.11 19.19 32.59
CA ALA A 195 14.41 20.33 33.17
C ALA A 195 14.39 21.49 32.16
N VAL A 196 13.24 22.15 32.00
CA VAL A 196 13.06 23.25 31.04
C VAL A 196 12.34 24.42 31.69
N GLY A 197 12.78 25.64 31.39
CA GLY A 197 12.27 26.89 31.97
C GLY A 197 11.51 27.78 30.99
N SER A 198 11.40 27.41 29.71
CA SER A 198 10.63 28.16 28.72
C SER A 198 10.25 27.30 27.51
N TYR A 199 9.29 27.76 26.70
CA TYR A 199 8.96 27.12 25.44
C TYR A 199 10.16 27.11 24.47
N ALA A 200 10.98 28.16 24.45
CA ALA A 200 12.18 28.20 23.61
C ALA A 200 13.17 27.08 23.95
N GLU A 201 13.30 26.71 25.24
CA GLU A 201 14.13 25.57 25.66
C GLU A 201 13.52 24.22 25.20
N ILE A 202 12.20 24.06 25.23
CA ILE A 202 11.51 22.86 24.70
C ILE A 202 11.67 22.74 23.18
N ASP A 203 11.50 23.84 22.45
CA ASP A 203 11.58 23.87 21.00
C ASP A 203 12.98 23.42 20.53
N LYS A 204 14.04 23.89 21.19
CA LYS A 204 15.42 23.43 20.97
C LYS A 204 15.59 21.91 21.20
N ARG A 205 15.05 21.37 22.31
CA ARG A 205 15.11 19.92 22.60
C ARG A 205 14.28 19.09 21.61
N THR A 206 13.18 19.63 21.12
CA THR A 206 12.36 18.99 20.07
C THR A 206 13.11 18.94 18.73
N GLN A 207 13.82 20.03 18.38
CA GLN A 207 14.68 20.07 17.18
C GLN A 207 15.85 19.09 17.29
N GLU A 208 16.49 19.00 18.47
CA GLU A 208 17.52 17.98 18.75
C GLU A 208 16.99 16.56 18.57
N GLY A 209 15.83 16.25 19.15
CA GLY A 209 15.19 14.94 19.02
C GLY A 209 14.82 14.59 17.57
N THR A 210 14.31 15.58 16.83
CA THR A 210 14.02 15.43 15.40
C THR A 210 15.31 15.19 14.60
N ALA A 211 16.41 15.85 14.96
CA ALA A 211 17.68 15.66 14.30
C ALA A 211 18.26 14.26 14.52
N ASN A 212 18.24 13.77 15.76
CA ASN A 212 18.68 12.42 16.10
C ASN A 212 17.81 11.35 15.40
N ARG A 213 16.50 11.61 15.25
CA ARG A 213 15.59 10.77 14.48
C ARG A 213 15.97 10.72 13.00
N THR A 214 16.27 11.84 12.34
CA THR A 214 16.70 11.85 10.93
C THR A 214 17.93 11.00 10.68
N VAL A 215 18.94 11.11 11.55
CA VAL A 215 20.18 10.31 11.44
C VAL A 215 19.85 8.82 11.49
N ALA A 216 18.97 8.41 12.40
CA ALA A 216 18.47 7.04 12.44
C ALA A 216 17.72 6.66 11.16
N SER A 217 16.89 7.55 10.60
CA SER A 217 16.12 7.33 9.36
C SER A 217 16.97 7.18 8.11
N THR A 218 18.17 7.75 8.07
CA THR A 218 19.10 7.54 6.95
C THR A 218 19.74 6.16 6.95
N ASN A 219 19.74 5.44 8.07
CA ASN A 219 19.97 4.00 8.06
C ASN A 219 18.72 3.32 7.50
N MET A 220 18.90 2.30 6.67
CA MET A 220 17.90 1.70 5.76
C MET A 220 16.50 1.40 6.31
N ASN A 221 16.32 1.39 7.62
CA ASN A 221 15.14 0.82 8.26
C ASN A 221 14.25 1.82 8.99
N ALA A 222 14.71 3.00 9.42
CA ALA A 222 13.91 3.83 10.33
C ALA A 222 13.09 4.91 9.60
N THR A 223 12.13 4.52 8.76
CA THR A 223 11.19 5.51 8.17
C THR A 223 10.26 6.07 9.26
N SER A 224 10.10 7.38 9.31
CA SER A 224 9.23 8.08 10.29
C SER A 224 7.78 7.61 10.26
N SER A 225 7.29 7.13 9.12
CA SER A 225 5.93 6.58 8.94
C SER A 225 5.66 5.31 9.75
N ARG A 226 6.69 4.62 10.25
CA ARG A 226 6.59 3.34 10.96
C ARG A 226 6.99 3.39 12.43
N ALA A 227 7.44 4.55 12.89
CA ALA A 227 7.85 4.76 14.26
C ALA A 227 6.84 5.64 14.99
N HIS A 228 6.59 5.34 16.26
CA HIS A 228 5.76 6.18 17.12
C HIS A 228 6.65 7.15 17.86
N THR A 229 6.33 8.45 17.82
CA THR A 229 7.03 9.47 18.60
C THR A 229 6.20 9.82 19.83
N VAL A 230 6.80 9.76 21.01
CA VAL A 230 6.15 10.13 22.28
C VAL A 230 6.92 11.28 22.90
N VAL A 231 6.26 12.44 22.98
CA VAL A 231 6.75 13.59 23.74
C VAL A 231 6.03 13.59 25.09
N THR A 232 6.79 13.66 26.18
CA THR A 232 6.25 13.68 27.54
C THR A 232 6.67 14.96 28.24
N ILE A 233 5.68 15.68 28.79
CA ILE A 233 5.90 16.83 29.67
C ILE A 233 5.41 16.44 31.06
N THR A 234 6.30 16.44 32.04
CA THR A 234 5.93 16.32 33.45
C THR A 234 5.84 17.73 34.03
N PHE A 235 4.68 18.06 34.56
CA PHE A 235 4.39 19.38 35.12
C PHE A 235 3.99 19.24 36.59
N ASP A 236 4.82 19.82 37.45
CA ASP A 236 4.71 19.77 38.89
C ASP A 236 4.44 21.18 39.46
N GLN A 237 3.49 21.26 40.37
CA GLN A 237 3.11 22.45 41.11
C GLN A 237 3.34 22.18 42.60
N ILE A 238 4.24 22.96 43.20
CA ILE A 238 4.61 22.83 44.61
C ILE A 238 4.10 24.07 45.33
N SER A 239 3.16 23.87 46.24
CA SER A 239 2.56 24.92 47.05
C SER A 239 2.36 24.45 48.48
N LYS A 240 2.14 25.39 49.40
CA LYS A 240 1.81 25.05 50.79
C LYS A 240 0.30 24.89 50.94
N ASN A 241 -0.13 23.80 51.59
CA ASN A 241 -1.53 23.60 51.94
C ASN A 241 -1.94 24.52 53.11
N GLU A 242 -3.22 24.49 53.48
CA GLU A 242 -3.76 25.28 54.60
C GLU A 242 -3.09 24.95 55.96
N ALA A 243 -2.47 23.76 56.08
CA ALA A 243 -1.73 23.33 57.26
C ALA A 243 -0.24 23.76 57.24
N GLY A 244 0.21 24.46 56.19
CA GLY A 244 1.60 24.91 56.02
C GLY A 244 2.56 23.84 55.51
N GLU A 245 2.07 22.63 55.20
CA GLU A 245 2.86 21.54 54.62
C GLU A 245 3.01 21.72 53.12
N GLU A 246 4.18 21.37 52.57
CA GLU A 246 4.40 21.40 51.13
C GLU A 246 3.69 20.22 50.45
N THR A 247 2.75 20.57 49.56
CA THR A 247 2.03 19.63 48.71
C THR A 247 2.53 19.72 47.28
N LYS A 248 2.73 18.56 46.66
CA LYS A 248 3.12 18.45 45.26
C LYS A 248 1.94 17.93 44.45
N LYS A 249 1.47 18.74 43.51
CA LYS A 249 0.46 18.38 42.52
C LYS A 249 1.13 18.14 41.17
N SER A 250 1.01 16.91 40.67
CA SER A 250 1.74 16.43 39.49
C SER A 250 0.79 16.09 38.35
N SER A 251 1.21 16.40 37.13
CA SER A 251 0.53 15.96 35.91
C SER A 251 1.54 15.53 34.86
N VAL A 252 1.20 14.46 34.13
CA VAL A 252 1.97 14.00 32.98
C VAL A 252 1.15 14.23 31.72
N ILE A 253 1.71 14.99 30.78
CA ILE A 253 1.12 15.27 29.47
C ILE A 253 1.88 14.45 28.43
N ASN A 254 1.21 13.44 27.87
CA ASN A 254 1.73 12.62 26.78
C ASN A 254 1.18 13.11 25.45
N LEU A 255 2.05 13.52 24.53
CA LEU A 255 1.71 13.96 23.18
C LEU A 255 2.32 12.97 22.19
N VAL A 256 1.48 12.22 21.48
CA VAL A 256 1.91 11.04 20.72
C VAL A 256 1.57 11.16 19.25
N ASP A 257 2.58 11.05 18.39
CA ASP A 257 2.42 10.89 16.95
C ASP A 257 2.63 9.42 16.60
N LEU A 258 1.53 8.73 16.28
CA LEU A 258 1.59 7.30 15.96
C LEU A 258 2.10 7.05 14.54
N ALA A 259 2.60 5.86 14.30
CA ALA A 259 2.89 5.34 12.96
C ALA A 259 1.62 5.32 12.07
N GLY A 260 1.83 5.21 10.76
CA GLY A 260 0.76 5.04 9.77
C GLY A 260 -0.14 3.83 10.06
N SER A 261 -1.46 4.04 10.02
CA SER A 261 -2.45 3.00 10.28
C SER A 261 -2.72 2.05 9.11
N GLU A 262 -2.12 2.32 7.95
CA GLU A 262 -2.35 1.54 6.74
C GLU A 262 -2.08 0.05 6.96
N ARG A 263 -3.04 -0.77 6.54
CA ARG A 263 -2.91 -2.20 6.74
C ARG A 263 -1.92 -2.77 5.74
N ALA A 264 -1.10 -3.72 6.20
CA ALA A 264 -0.28 -4.54 5.31
C ALA A 264 -1.10 -5.62 4.56
N ASP A 265 -2.43 -5.48 4.52
CA ASP A 265 -3.42 -6.46 4.07
C ASP A 265 -3.34 -6.69 2.56
N SER A 266 -2.33 -7.44 2.08
CA SER A 266 -2.40 -8.18 0.80
C SER A 266 -1.34 -9.29 0.65
N THR A 267 -0.80 -9.89 1.72
CA THR A 267 0.36 -10.80 1.55
C THR A 267 0.00 -12.25 1.22
N GLY A 268 -1.22 -12.72 1.51
CA GLY A 268 -1.60 -14.13 1.36
C GLY A 268 -0.64 -15.09 2.10
N ALA A 269 0.12 -14.59 3.08
CA ALA A 269 1.22 -15.33 3.69
C ALA A 269 0.70 -16.17 4.86
N THR A 270 0.92 -17.49 4.80
CA THR A 270 0.64 -18.44 5.88
C THR A 270 1.91 -18.75 6.68
N GLY A 271 1.78 -18.99 8.00
CA GLY A 271 2.88 -19.48 8.87
C GLY A 271 3.72 -18.38 9.57
N ASP A 272 4.97 -18.68 9.91
CA ASP A 272 5.91 -17.77 10.62
C ASP A 272 6.16 -16.45 9.86
N ARG A 273 5.94 -16.44 8.55
CA ARG A 273 5.95 -15.27 7.66
C ARG A 273 4.89 -14.22 8.02
N LEU A 274 3.80 -14.64 8.65
CA LEU A 274 2.77 -13.75 9.19
C LEU A 274 3.23 -13.08 10.50
N LYS A 275 4.12 -13.73 11.29
CA LYS A 275 4.60 -13.22 12.58
C LYS A 275 5.58 -12.05 12.43
N GLU A 276 6.39 -12.01 11.38
CA GLU A 276 7.41 -10.98 11.18
C GLU A 276 6.82 -9.68 10.59
N GLY A 277 6.00 -9.78 9.53
CA GLY A 277 5.21 -8.65 9.04
C GLY A 277 4.21 -8.12 10.09
N ALA A 278 3.82 -8.98 11.06
CA ALA A 278 3.04 -8.57 12.21
C ALA A 278 3.81 -7.72 13.21
N ASN A 279 5.15 -7.82 13.36
CA ASN A 279 5.91 -7.05 14.36
C ASN A 279 5.89 -5.53 14.10
N ILE A 280 5.98 -5.10 12.84
CA ILE A 280 5.97 -3.67 12.48
C ILE A 280 4.60 -3.05 12.81
N ASN A 281 3.51 -3.77 12.52
CA ASN A 281 2.15 -3.35 12.84
C ASN A 281 1.67 -3.87 14.20
N LYS A 282 2.55 -4.50 15.00
CA LYS A 282 2.18 -5.13 16.28
C LYS A 282 1.71 -4.09 17.27
N SER A 283 2.45 -3.00 17.37
CA SER A 283 2.11 -1.83 18.17
C SER A 283 0.68 -1.33 17.89
N LEU A 284 0.33 -1.08 16.62
CA LEU A 284 -1.00 -0.59 16.21
C LEU A 284 -2.10 -1.65 16.27
N SER A 285 -1.79 -2.91 15.96
CA SER A 285 -2.74 -4.03 16.06
C SER A 285 -3.09 -4.32 17.52
N ALA A 286 -2.09 -4.38 18.40
CA ALA A 286 -2.28 -4.49 19.84
C ALA A 286 -3.07 -3.29 20.39
N LEU A 287 -2.78 -2.07 19.92
CA LEU A 287 -3.58 -0.88 20.28
C LEU A 287 -5.05 -1.05 19.87
N GLY A 288 -5.31 -1.59 18.66
CA GLY A 288 -6.66 -1.91 18.20
C GLY A 288 -7.37 -2.96 19.05
N ASN A 289 -6.64 -3.97 19.52
CA ASN A 289 -7.15 -5.00 20.44
C ASN A 289 -7.49 -4.41 21.81
N VAL A 290 -6.61 -3.57 22.36
CA VAL A 290 -6.85 -2.84 23.62
C VAL A 290 -8.10 -1.96 23.52
N ILE A 291 -8.22 -1.17 22.46
CA ILE A 291 -9.38 -0.29 22.23
C ILE A 291 -10.67 -1.10 22.09
N SER A 292 -10.64 -2.20 21.34
CA SER A 292 -11.82 -3.05 21.16
C SER A 292 -12.24 -3.70 22.49
N ALA A 293 -11.30 -4.26 23.25
CA ALA A 293 -11.57 -4.83 24.57
C ALA A 293 -12.15 -3.80 25.55
N LEU A 294 -11.63 -2.58 25.57
CA LEU A 294 -12.12 -1.49 26.43
C LEU A 294 -13.50 -0.97 26.01
N ALA A 295 -13.78 -0.89 24.70
CA ALA A 295 -15.08 -0.50 24.19
C ALA A 295 -16.16 -1.54 24.54
N ASP A 296 -15.84 -2.83 24.45
CA ASP A 296 -16.74 -3.94 24.81
C ASP A 296 -17.03 -3.97 26.33
N LEU A 297 -16.00 -3.74 27.16
CA LEU A 297 -16.15 -3.60 28.62
C LEU A 297 -17.07 -2.44 28.99
N SER A 298 -16.93 -1.31 28.28
CA SER A 298 -17.74 -0.11 28.52
C SER A 298 -19.20 -0.26 28.09
N SER A 299 -19.49 -1.22 27.21
CA SER A 299 -20.82 -1.51 26.65
C SER A 299 -21.62 -2.57 27.45
N GLY A 300 -21.15 -2.98 28.63
CA GLY A 300 -21.89 -3.87 29.54
C GLY A 300 -21.69 -5.37 29.30
N GLY A 301 -20.62 -5.78 28.62
CA GLY A 301 -20.29 -7.20 28.41
C GLY A 301 -20.08 -7.95 29.72
N LYS A 302 -20.78 -9.09 29.91
CA LYS A 302 -20.77 -9.91 31.14
C LYS A 302 -19.46 -10.71 31.40
N LYS A 303 -18.39 -10.48 30.64
CA LYS A 303 -17.11 -11.20 30.81
C LYS A 303 -16.05 -10.30 31.41
N LYS A 304 -15.27 -10.84 32.36
CA LYS A 304 -13.97 -10.29 32.79
C LYS A 304 -13.00 -10.37 31.59
N VAL A 305 -13.09 -9.41 30.67
CA VAL A 305 -12.18 -9.32 29.53
C VAL A 305 -10.84 -8.76 30.03
N MET A 306 -9.78 -9.56 29.95
CA MET A 306 -8.43 -9.09 30.24
C MET A 306 -7.97 -8.20 29.07
N VAL A 307 -7.63 -6.95 29.37
CA VAL A 307 -7.17 -5.99 28.36
C VAL A 307 -5.68 -6.25 28.06
N PRO A 308 -5.30 -6.48 26.79
CA PRO A 308 -3.97 -6.99 26.42
C PRO A 308 -2.90 -5.88 26.31
N TYR A 309 -2.70 -5.07 27.36
CA TYR A 309 -1.67 -4.00 27.33
C TYR A 309 -0.23 -4.50 27.21
N ARG A 310 0.02 -5.79 27.47
CA ARG A 310 1.37 -6.36 27.45
C ARG A 310 1.82 -6.78 26.06
N ASP A 311 0.90 -6.80 25.10
CA ASP A 311 1.14 -7.32 23.75
C ASP A 311 2.08 -6.44 22.93
N SER A 312 2.24 -5.15 23.28
CA SER A 312 3.22 -4.27 22.63
C SER A 312 3.82 -3.23 23.57
N VAL A 313 5.00 -2.72 23.22
CA VAL A 313 5.64 -1.61 23.94
C VAL A 313 4.76 -0.36 23.96
N LEU A 314 4.13 -0.03 22.83
CA LEU A 314 3.23 1.11 22.73
C LEU A 314 2.04 0.98 23.71
N THR A 315 1.40 -0.19 23.75
CA THR A 315 0.24 -0.40 24.64
C THR A 315 0.61 -0.46 26.11
N LYS A 316 1.82 -0.91 26.45
CA LYS A 316 2.39 -0.80 27.79
C LYS A 316 2.50 0.66 28.23
N LEU A 317 3.10 1.51 27.40
CA LEU A 317 3.32 2.93 27.72
C LEU A 317 2.01 3.75 27.70
N LEU A 318 1.05 3.37 26.87
CA LEU A 318 -0.28 4.01 26.79
C LEU A 318 -1.32 3.42 27.74
N GLN A 319 -0.94 2.48 28.62
CA GLN A 319 -1.87 1.86 29.57
C GLN A 319 -2.62 2.90 30.41
N ASN A 320 -1.95 3.96 30.85
CA ASN A 320 -2.58 5.00 31.64
C ASN A 320 -3.53 5.88 30.80
N ALA A 321 -3.27 6.01 29.50
CA ALA A 321 -4.05 6.81 28.57
C ALA A 321 -5.37 6.13 28.15
N LEU A 322 -5.43 4.80 28.11
CA LEU A 322 -6.60 4.07 27.62
C LEU A 322 -7.17 3.21 28.74
N GLY A 323 -8.30 3.61 29.33
CA GLY A 323 -8.92 2.90 30.46
C GLY A 323 -8.28 3.15 31.83
N GLY A 324 -7.26 4.03 31.90
CA GLY A 324 -6.48 4.33 33.11
C GLY A 324 -6.74 5.71 33.72
N ASN A 325 -5.75 6.21 34.46
CA ASN A 325 -5.72 7.53 35.10
C ASN A 325 -5.16 8.59 34.15
N SER A 326 -5.94 8.96 33.15
CA SER A 326 -5.62 10.06 32.23
C SER A 326 -6.87 10.64 31.57
N LYS A 327 -6.86 11.95 31.30
CA LYS A 327 -7.80 12.63 30.41
C LYS A 327 -7.27 12.51 28.98
N THR A 328 -7.96 11.71 28.18
CA THR A 328 -7.42 11.30 26.88
C THR A 328 -8.19 11.88 25.72
N VAL A 329 -7.45 12.36 24.72
CA VAL A 329 -7.92 12.91 23.46
C VAL A 329 -7.30 12.11 22.30
N MET A 330 -8.11 11.72 21.33
CA MET A 330 -7.66 11.11 20.08
C MET A 330 -7.96 12.04 18.91
N ILE A 331 -6.99 12.25 18.02
CA ILE A 331 -7.16 12.91 16.74
C ILE A 331 -7.03 11.88 15.62
N ALA A 332 -8.12 11.62 14.91
CA ALA A 332 -8.13 10.79 13.72
C ALA A 332 -7.94 11.65 12.46
N ALA A 333 -6.75 11.56 11.87
CA ALA A 333 -6.37 12.30 10.65
C ALA A 333 -6.83 11.54 9.40
N LEU A 334 -7.48 12.25 8.47
CA LEU A 334 -8.16 11.67 7.31
C LEU A 334 -7.61 12.23 5.99
N SER A 335 -7.49 11.36 5.00
CA SER A 335 -7.23 11.77 3.62
C SER A 335 -8.56 12.04 2.88
N PRO A 336 -8.68 13.14 2.12
CA PRO A 336 -9.89 13.43 1.35
C PRO A 336 -10.02 12.63 0.04
N ALA A 337 -8.98 11.93 -0.40
CA ALA A 337 -8.90 11.36 -1.74
C ALA A 337 -9.54 9.97 -1.88
N ASP A 338 -10.27 9.78 -2.98
CA ASP A 338 -10.93 8.53 -3.39
C ASP A 338 -10.08 7.26 -3.27
N ILE A 339 -8.81 7.30 -3.69
CA ILE A 339 -7.90 6.14 -3.57
C ILE A 339 -7.69 5.65 -2.13
N ASN A 340 -7.96 6.50 -1.14
CA ASN A 340 -7.76 6.23 0.28
C ASN A 340 -9.07 5.89 1.01
N TYR A 341 -10.16 5.59 0.29
CA TYR A 341 -11.48 5.37 0.87
C TYR A 341 -11.46 4.29 1.97
N ASP A 342 -10.88 3.12 1.71
CA ASP A 342 -10.88 2.01 2.67
C ASP A 342 -10.11 2.32 3.95
N GLU A 343 -8.95 2.98 3.82
CA GLU A 343 -8.12 3.40 4.94
C GLU A 343 -8.78 4.53 5.76
N THR A 344 -9.44 5.47 5.07
CA THR A 344 -10.19 6.55 5.71
C THR A 344 -11.40 6.00 6.46
N LEU A 345 -12.12 5.04 5.87
CA LEU A 345 -13.22 4.33 6.53
C LEU A 345 -12.72 3.51 7.72
N GLY A 346 -11.58 2.83 7.59
CA GLY A 346 -10.92 2.10 8.67
C GLY A 346 -10.60 3.01 9.86
N THR A 347 -10.06 4.19 9.58
CA THR A 347 -9.73 5.23 10.58
C THR A 347 -10.98 5.73 11.29
N LEU A 348 -12.06 6.05 10.55
CA LEU A 348 -13.34 6.49 11.12
C LEU A 348 -13.96 5.43 12.06
N ARG A 349 -13.94 4.16 11.66
CA ARG A 349 -14.41 3.03 12.49
C ARG A 349 -13.56 2.81 13.74
N TYR A 350 -12.27 3.11 13.66
CA TYR A 350 -11.37 3.03 14.80
C TYR A 350 -11.68 4.14 15.82
N ALA A 351 -11.85 5.37 15.33
CA ALA A 351 -12.23 6.55 16.11
C ALA A 351 -13.59 6.36 16.82
N ASP A 352 -14.59 5.78 16.15
CA ASP A 352 -15.91 5.50 16.75
C ASP A 352 -15.81 4.53 17.93
N ARG A 353 -14.93 3.53 17.84
CA ARG A 353 -14.67 2.60 18.95
C ARG A 353 -13.94 3.26 20.11
N ALA A 354 -12.91 4.05 19.83
CA ALA A 354 -12.14 4.76 20.84
C ALA A 354 -13.03 5.67 21.71
N LYS A 355 -14.01 6.35 21.11
CA LYS A 355 -14.99 7.21 21.81
C LYS A 355 -15.77 6.48 22.93
N LYS A 356 -15.92 5.15 22.83
CA LYS A 356 -16.67 4.34 23.80
C LYS A 356 -15.88 4.01 25.07
N ILE A 357 -14.56 4.23 25.06
CA ILE A 357 -13.68 3.95 26.19
C ILE A 357 -13.92 4.95 27.31
N LYS A 358 -14.05 4.46 28.55
CA LYS A 358 -14.15 5.29 29.75
C LYS A 358 -12.86 5.25 30.54
N ASN A 359 -12.34 6.44 30.89
CA ASN A 359 -11.16 6.60 31.73
C ASN A 359 -11.54 7.02 33.15
N LYS A 360 -10.66 6.70 34.10
CA LYS A 360 -10.79 7.02 35.53
C LYS A 360 -9.69 7.98 35.96
N ALA A 361 -9.79 9.22 35.49
CA ALA A 361 -8.81 10.26 35.82
C ALA A 361 -8.99 10.76 37.25
N VAL A 362 -7.88 10.89 37.99
CA VAL A 362 -7.80 11.44 39.35
C VAL A 362 -6.78 12.56 39.39
N VAL A 363 -6.96 13.49 40.34
CA VAL A 363 -5.98 14.54 40.63
C VAL A 363 -4.81 13.89 41.37
N ASN A 364 -3.59 14.03 40.85
CA ASN A 364 -2.40 13.48 41.50
C ASN A 364 -1.80 14.55 42.41
N GLU A 365 -2.13 14.48 43.69
CA GLU A 365 -1.64 15.39 44.70
C GLU A 365 -1.20 14.59 45.92
N ASN A 366 0.04 14.78 46.35
CA ASN A 366 0.59 14.11 47.51
C ASN A 366 1.39 15.11 48.38
N PRO A 367 1.31 14.99 49.72
CA PRO A 367 2.26 15.68 50.60
C PRO A 367 3.69 15.22 50.26
N LEU A 368 4.62 16.16 50.10
CA LEU A 368 5.98 15.86 49.65
C LEU A 368 6.70 14.90 50.63
N ASP A 369 6.53 15.12 51.94
CA ASP A 369 7.09 14.27 52.99
C ASP A 369 6.56 12.84 52.96
N LYS A 370 5.27 12.67 52.62
CA LYS A 370 4.66 11.35 52.48
C LYS A 370 5.27 10.59 51.30
N LEU A 371 5.50 11.27 50.17
CA LEU A 371 6.13 10.68 49.00
C LEU A 371 7.57 10.23 49.30
N ILE A 372 8.36 11.09 49.96
CA ILE A 372 9.75 10.78 50.37
C ILE A 372 9.77 9.58 51.32
N ARG A 373 8.87 9.55 52.31
CA ARG A 373 8.77 8.43 53.26
C ARG A 373 8.43 7.11 52.56
N GLU A 374 7.43 7.12 51.67
CA GLU A 374 7.04 5.92 50.92
C GLU A 374 8.17 5.38 50.04
N LEU A 375 8.93 6.26 49.38
CA LEU A 375 10.09 5.87 48.55
C LEU A 375 11.22 5.26 49.39
N ARG A 376 11.48 5.80 50.60
CA ARG A 376 12.49 5.26 51.52
C ARG A 376 12.09 3.89 52.06
N GLU A 377 10.84 3.74 52.53
CA GLU A 377 10.29 2.47 53.01
C GLU A 377 10.31 1.39 51.91
N GLU A 378 9.98 1.77 50.67
CA GLU A 378 10.03 0.86 49.52
C GLU A 378 11.45 0.42 49.20
N ASN A 379 12.43 1.33 49.25
CA ASN A 379 13.85 1.01 49.05
C ASN A 379 14.39 0.06 50.13
N GLU A 380 14.03 0.25 51.40
CA GLU A 380 14.42 -0.67 52.48
C GLU A 380 13.80 -2.06 52.27
N LYS A 381 12.52 -2.12 51.89
CA LYS A 381 11.83 -3.37 51.60
C LYS A 381 12.49 -4.13 50.45
N LEU A 382 12.79 -3.45 49.34
CA LEU A 382 13.44 -4.08 48.18
C LEU A 382 14.87 -4.53 48.49
N LYS A 383 15.64 -3.74 49.26
CA LYS A 383 16.98 -4.15 49.77
C LYS A 383 16.91 -5.40 50.64
N SER A 384 15.88 -5.51 51.49
CA SER A 384 15.67 -6.70 52.32
C SER A 384 15.33 -7.94 51.49
N GLN A 385 14.59 -7.77 50.38
CA GLN A 385 14.24 -8.85 49.45
C GLN A 385 15.44 -9.33 48.62
N MET A 386 16.40 -8.46 48.32
CA MET A 386 17.69 -8.85 47.73
C MET A 386 18.63 -9.56 48.71
N GLY A 387 18.55 -9.24 50.01
CA GLY A 387 19.40 -9.83 51.05
C GLY A 387 18.90 -11.14 51.65
N GLY A 388 17.63 -11.52 51.40
CA GLY A 388 17.00 -12.72 51.93
C GLY A 388 16.67 -13.76 50.85
N ALA A 389 16.69 -15.05 51.21
CA ALA A 389 16.28 -16.12 50.30
C ALA A 389 14.78 -15.99 49.95
N MET A 390 14.49 -15.50 48.73
CA MET A 390 13.12 -15.30 48.25
C MET A 390 12.39 -16.65 48.10
N PRO A 391 11.24 -16.86 48.75
CA PRO A 391 10.43 -18.05 48.57
C PRO A 391 9.70 -17.95 47.23
N VAL A 392 10.22 -18.61 46.19
CA VAL A 392 9.42 -18.92 45.01
C VAL A 392 8.45 -20.02 45.44
N ALA A 393 7.17 -19.68 45.58
CA ALA A 393 6.13 -20.67 45.86
C ALA A 393 5.97 -21.58 44.62
N GLY A 394 6.80 -22.62 44.54
CA GLY A 394 6.73 -23.63 43.49
C GLY A 394 5.43 -24.40 43.63
N GLY A 395 4.50 -24.19 42.69
CA GLY A 395 3.43 -25.14 42.46
C GLY A 395 4.03 -26.49 42.11
N ALA A 396 3.50 -27.58 42.68
CA ALA A 396 4.00 -28.93 42.44
C ALA A 396 4.00 -29.24 40.93
N GLY A 397 5.19 -29.40 40.34
CA GLY A 397 5.37 -29.80 38.93
C GLY A 397 6.25 -28.89 38.04
N MET A 398 6.82 -27.79 38.55
CA MET A 398 7.73 -26.94 37.76
C MET A 398 9.15 -27.53 37.69
N ASP A 399 9.77 -27.43 36.50
CA ASP A 399 11.13 -27.91 36.23
C ASP A 399 12.18 -27.07 36.99
N PRO A 400 13.25 -27.68 37.54
CA PRO A 400 14.31 -26.94 38.24
C PRO A 400 14.97 -25.83 37.41
N GLY A 401 15.05 -25.98 36.08
CA GLY A 401 15.58 -24.96 35.18
C GLY A 401 14.66 -23.75 35.03
N GLU A 402 13.34 -23.94 35.07
CA GLU A 402 12.36 -22.84 35.07
C GLU A 402 12.37 -22.05 36.37
N ILE A 403 12.51 -22.72 37.52
CA ILE A 403 12.57 -22.06 38.84
C ILE A 403 13.80 -21.16 38.94
N GLU A 404 14.95 -21.61 38.43
CA GLU A 404 16.19 -20.82 38.43
C GLU A 404 16.09 -19.62 37.48
N ARG A 405 15.50 -19.79 36.29
CA ARG A 405 15.20 -18.67 35.37
C ARG A 405 14.28 -17.63 36.02
N MET A 406 13.19 -18.05 36.65
CA MET A 406 12.26 -17.16 37.35
C MET A 406 12.95 -16.41 38.51
N ARG A 407 13.83 -17.07 39.25
CA ARG A 407 14.62 -16.40 40.31
C ARG A 407 15.51 -15.31 39.74
N LYS A 408 16.25 -15.61 38.66
CA LYS A 408 17.14 -14.67 38.01
C LYS A 408 16.40 -13.47 37.42
N GLU A 409 15.27 -13.72 36.74
CA GLU A 409 14.40 -12.66 36.22
C GLU A 409 13.85 -11.76 37.34
N MET A 410 13.42 -12.35 38.46
CA MET A 410 12.90 -11.62 39.61
C MET A 410 13.98 -10.81 40.34
N GLU A 411 15.20 -11.34 40.48
CA GLU A 411 16.34 -10.62 41.07
C GLU A 411 16.77 -9.43 40.20
N GLU A 412 16.84 -9.62 38.88
CA GLU A 412 17.10 -8.54 37.92
C GLU A 412 16.01 -7.46 37.96
N GLU A 413 14.74 -7.84 38.14
CA GLU A 413 13.62 -6.92 38.28
C GLU A 413 13.71 -6.09 39.56
N ILE A 414 13.98 -6.72 40.71
CA ILE A 414 14.18 -6.03 42.00
C ILE A 414 15.38 -5.08 41.93
N ARG A 415 16.49 -5.52 41.32
CA ARG A 415 17.68 -4.67 41.17
C ARG A 415 17.40 -3.44 40.30
N ALA A 416 16.69 -3.61 39.19
CA ALA A 416 16.31 -2.50 38.32
C ALA A 416 15.34 -1.53 39.01
N GLN A 417 14.41 -2.06 39.81
CA GLN A 417 13.48 -1.28 40.63
C GLN A 417 14.24 -0.43 41.67
N LEU A 418 15.20 -1.03 42.38
CA LEU A 418 16.05 -0.33 43.35
C LEU A 418 16.84 0.80 42.71
N LEU A 419 17.43 0.54 41.54
CA LEU A 419 18.22 1.53 40.82
C LEU A 419 17.36 2.70 40.36
N ALA A 420 16.16 2.43 39.82
CA ALA A 420 15.20 3.46 39.45
C ALA A 420 14.71 4.29 40.67
N ASN A 421 14.41 3.64 41.79
CA ASN A 421 14.02 4.34 43.01
C ASN A 421 15.17 5.18 43.57
N GLN A 422 16.41 4.72 43.45
CA GLN A 422 17.60 5.45 43.89
C GLN A 422 17.90 6.65 42.99
N GLU A 423 17.75 6.50 41.67
CA GLU A 423 17.79 7.62 40.73
C GLU A 423 16.71 8.66 41.03
N GLN A 424 15.46 8.23 41.30
CA GLN A 424 14.39 9.15 41.69
C GLN A 424 14.69 9.90 42.99
N MET A 425 15.28 9.25 43.99
CA MET A 425 15.71 9.93 45.22
C MET A 425 16.84 10.93 44.96
N ASN A 426 17.85 10.54 44.18
CA ASN A 426 18.95 11.44 43.82
C ASN A 426 18.44 12.64 43.00
N GLU A 427 17.48 12.41 42.10
CA GLU A 427 16.81 13.47 41.36
C GLU A 427 16.02 14.39 42.30
N MET A 428 15.42 13.87 43.37
CA MET A 428 14.71 14.70 44.36
C MET A 428 15.68 15.49 45.26
N ASP A 429 16.88 14.96 45.51
CA ASP A 429 17.93 15.63 46.30
C ASP A 429 18.62 16.77 45.52
N GLU A 430 18.67 16.68 44.18
CA GLU A 430 19.19 17.74 43.32
C GLU A 430 18.14 18.85 43.10
N SER A 431 18.52 20.11 43.33
CA SER A 431 17.60 21.23 43.15
C SER A 431 17.19 21.39 41.67
N PHE A 432 15.93 21.75 41.43
CA PHE A 432 15.44 22.01 40.08
C PHE A 432 16.21 23.15 39.37
N GLU A 433 16.71 24.12 40.14
CA GLU A 433 17.54 25.21 39.61
C GLU A 433 18.89 24.71 39.08
N ASP A 434 19.53 23.77 39.77
CA ASP A 434 20.78 23.15 39.30
C ASP A 434 20.56 22.33 38.03
N LYS A 435 19.42 21.63 37.92
CA LYS A 435 19.02 20.93 36.69
C LYS A 435 18.82 21.88 35.52
N LEU A 436 18.13 22.99 35.74
CA LEU A 436 17.94 24.03 34.72
C LEU A 436 19.28 24.63 34.29
N LYS A 437 20.18 24.92 35.22
CA LYS A 437 21.50 25.47 34.93
C LYS A 437 22.31 24.54 34.05
N ARG A 438 22.42 23.26 34.40
CA ARG A 438 23.09 22.24 33.59
C ARG A 438 22.49 22.12 32.19
N ASN A 439 21.15 22.11 32.10
CA ASN A 439 20.46 22.06 30.82
C ASN A 439 20.76 23.29 29.95
N ARG A 440 20.82 24.49 30.54
CA ARG A 440 21.19 25.73 29.85
C ARG A 440 22.63 25.73 29.38
N GLU A 441 23.57 25.27 30.20
CA GLU A 441 24.98 25.11 29.82
C GLU A 441 25.15 24.13 28.65
N GLU A 442 24.48 22.98 28.68
CA GLU A 442 24.42 22.06 27.54
C GLU A 442 23.84 22.73 26.30
N GLN A 443 22.76 23.53 26.46
CA GLN A 443 22.11 24.22 25.35
C GLN A 443 22.94 25.37 24.77
N GLU A 444 23.68 26.12 25.58
CA GLU A 444 24.57 27.17 25.12
C GLU A 444 25.70 26.59 24.28
N ALA A 445 26.30 25.48 24.72
CA ALA A 445 27.31 24.76 23.97
C ALA A 445 26.76 24.26 22.62
N MET A 446 25.56 23.67 22.61
CA MET A 446 24.89 23.26 21.36
C MET A 446 24.51 24.43 20.46
N GLY A 447 24.01 25.53 21.04
CA GLY A 447 23.60 26.73 20.32
C GLY A 447 24.76 27.44 19.64
N ALA A 448 25.93 27.51 20.30
CA ALA A 448 27.15 28.03 19.69
C ALA A 448 27.58 27.18 18.47
N ALA A 449 27.49 25.86 18.57
CA ALA A 449 27.77 24.96 17.45
C ALA A 449 26.77 25.13 16.29
N GLN A 450 25.48 25.32 16.59
CA GLN A 450 24.44 25.59 15.59
C GLN A 450 24.60 26.96 14.92
N ALA A 451 24.94 28.01 15.67
CA ALA A 451 25.18 29.34 15.12
C ALA A 451 26.38 29.34 14.16
N ASN A 452 27.48 28.70 14.56
CA ASN A 452 28.64 28.50 13.69
C ASN A 452 28.25 27.73 12.42
N THR A 453 27.47 26.66 12.57
CA THR A 453 26.93 25.90 11.44
C THR A 453 26.11 26.77 10.49
N GLN A 454 25.20 27.60 11.00
CA GLN A 454 24.33 28.43 10.18
C GLN A 454 25.12 29.52 9.43
N ASP A 455 26.11 30.13 10.09
CA ASP A 455 27.03 31.08 9.46
C ASP A 455 27.79 30.41 8.30
N ARG A 456 28.34 29.21 8.53
CA ARG A 456 28.98 28.41 7.49
C ARG A 456 28.06 28.05 6.34
N LYS A 457 26.79 27.67 6.58
CA LYS A 457 25.82 27.38 5.50
C LYS A 457 25.61 28.56 4.54
N SER A 458 25.76 29.80 5.04
CA SER A 458 25.61 30.99 4.20
C SER A 458 26.84 31.31 3.34
N LYS A 459 28.00 30.72 3.62
CA LYS A 459 29.30 31.07 3.02
C LYS A 459 29.97 29.89 2.30
N ASP A 460 29.84 28.70 2.87
CA ASP A 460 30.57 27.52 2.47
C ASP A 460 29.69 26.62 1.60
N PRO A 461 30.25 25.97 0.57
CA PRO A 461 29.54 24.95 -0.16
C PRO A 461 29.25 23.75 0.74
N HIS A 462 28.07 23.15 0.58
CA HIS A 462 27.62 22.07 1.44
C HIS A 462 26.54 21.20 0.77
N LEU A 463 26.47 19.94 1.19
CA LEU A 463 25.40 19.01 0.82
C LEU A 463 24.32 19.03 1.90
N VAL A 464 23.04 19.03 1.52
CA VAL A 464 21.88 19.03 2.44
C VAL A 464 20.97 17.86 2.12
N ASN A 465 20.60 17.04 3.10
CA ASN A 465 19.81 15.85 2.84
C ASN A 465 18.37 16.17 2.41
N LEU A 466 17.82 15.35 1.52
CA LEU A 466 16.38 15.28 1.25
C LEU A 466 15.84 13.95 1.78
N ASN A 467 14.63 14.00 2.33
CA ASN A 467 13.91 12.85 2.86
C ASN A 467 12.44 12.89 2.45
N GLU A 468 11.82 11.72 2.33
CA GLU A 468 10.38 11.58 2.06
C GLU A 468 9.52 12.31 3.10
N ASP A 469 9.95 12.29 4.37
CA ASP A 469 9.36 13.13 5.40
C ASP A 469 9.97 14.54 5.35
N PRO A 470 9.15 15.58 5.08
CA PRO A 470 9.63 16.96 5.04
C PRO A 470 10.28 17.42 6.35
N MET A 471 9.91 16.86 7.50
CA MET A 471 10.51 17.20 8.80
C MET A 471 11.94 16.70 8.95
N LEU A 472 12.31 15.67 8.18
CA LEU A 472 13.64 15.05 8.21
C LEU A 472 14.56 15.61 7.11
N SER A 473 14.01 16.37 6.15
CA SER A 473 14.78 17.07 5.12
C SER A 473 15.48 18.31 5.71
N GLY A 474 16.69 18.63 5.23
CA GLY A 474 17.40 19.85 5.67
C GLY A 474 18.18 19.72 6.99
N VAL A 475 18.10 18.56 7.63
CA VAL A 475 18.64 18.31 8.97
C VAL A 475 20.11 17.88 8.93
N ILE A 476 20.45 16.94 8.04
CA ILE A 476 21.81 16.45 7.85
C ILE A 476 22.45 17.28 6.73
N PHE A 477 23.65 17.75 6.98
CA PHE A 477 24.44 18.44 5.98
C PHE A 477 25.93 18.16 6.17
N HIS A 478 26.67 18.25 5.07
CA HIS A 478 28.12 18.05 5.04
C HIS A 478 28.75 19.24 4.33
N PHE A 479 29.63 19.96 5.02
CA PHE A 479 30.41 21.03 4.39
C PHE A 479 31.42 20.42 3.42
N VAL A 480 31.59 21.09 2.28
CA VAL A 480 32.60 20.74 1.29
C VAL A 480 33.81 21.65 1.52
N GLU A 481 34.80 21.12 2.22
CA GLU A 481 36.04 21.82 2.53
C GLU A 481 36.95 21.93 1.30
N PRO A 482 37.83 22.94 1.21
CA PRO A 482 38.83 23.03 0.16
C PRO A 482 39.73 21.79 0.07
N GLY A 483 39.97 21.32 -1.16
CA GLY A 483 40.75 20.11 -1.43
C GLY A 483 39.89 18.88 -1.69
N GLU A 484 40.43 17.69 -1.42
CA GLU A 484 39.78 16.42 -1.71
C GLU A 484 39.04 15.86 -0.48
N MET A 485 37.75 15.57 -0.63
CA MET A 485 36.90 14.93 0.37
C MET A 485 36.41 13.57 -0.10
N THR A 486 36.63 12.54 0.73
CA THR A 486 36.23 11.17 0.44
C THR A 486 34.88 10.83 1.09
N ILE A 487 34.05 10.12 0.34
CA ILE A 487 32.71 9.65 0.74
C ILE A 487 32.67 8.13 0.62
N GLY A 488 32.23 7.43 1.65
CA GLY A 488 32.21 5.97 1.63
C GLY A 488 31.71 5.33 2.92
N ARG A 489 31.94 4.03 3.10
CA ARG A 489 31.55 3.31 4.32
C ARG A 489 32.52 3.55 5.48
N LYS A 490 32.01 3.49 6.71
CA LYS A 490 32.80 3.64 7.95
C LYS A 490 33.93 2.61 8.08
N ASP A 491 33.78 1.43 7.50
CA ASP A 491 34.75 0.33 7.52
C ASP A 491 35.79 0.38 6.37
N ALA A 492 35.87 1.50 5.65
CA ALA A 492 36.89 1.70 4.62
C ALA A 492 38.26 1.99 5.25
N THR A 493 39.31 1.64 4.51
CA THR A 493 40.69 1.92 4.89
C THR A 493 41.37 2.73 3.76
N PRO A 494 41.73 4.01 3.98
CA PRO A 494 41.45 4.82 5.17
C PRO A 494 39.95 5.15 5.33
N PRO A 495 39.48 5.49 6.55
CA PRO A 495 38.11 5.93 6.77
C PRO A 495 37.77 7.17 5.94
N PRO A 496 36.56 7.25 5.35
CA PRO A 496 36.15 8.39 4.54
C PRO A 496 35.82 9.60 5.42
N MET A 497 35.98 10.80 4.85
CA MET A 497 35.63 12.05 5.55
C MET A 497 34.12 12.19 5.74
N ILE A 498 33.33 11.75 4.76
CA ILE A 498 31.87 11.62 4.87
C ILE A 498 31.54 10.14 4.88
N ALA A 499 31.24 9.63 6.08
CA ALA A 499 30.91 8.23 6.26
C ALA A 499 29.40 7.98 6.12
N LEU A 500 29.02 7.29 5.06
CA LEU A 500 27.65 6.89 4.76
C LEU A 500 27.47 5.38 4.97
N THR A 501 26.28 4.98 5.38
CA THR A 501 25.89 3.58 5.59
C THR A 501 24.61 3.29 4.84
N GLY A 502 24.50 2.10 4.23
CA GLY A 502 23.31 1.69 3.50
C GLY A 502 23.62 1.13 2.12
N LEU A 503 22.57 0.72 1.42
CA LEU A 503 22.69 -0.04 0.17
C LEU A 503 23.46 0.65 -0.93
N SER A 504 24.29 -0.16 -1.59
CA SER A 504 25.12 0.27 -2.72
C SER A 504 26.06 1.43 -2.37
N ILE A 505 26.35 1.65 -1.09
CA ILE A 505 27.43 2.51 -0.65
C ILE A 505 28.73 1.68 -0.64
N SER A 506 29.67 2.16 -1.42
CA SER A 506 30.97 1.56 -1.65
C SER A 506 31.94 1.92 -0.51
N LYS A 507 33.04 1.17 -0.36
CA LYS A 507 34.04 1.53 0.67
C LYS A 507 34.64 2.90 0.36
N GLN A 508 35.03 3.10 -0.89
CA GLN A 508 35.37 4.43 -1.42
C GLN A 508 34.34 4.78 -2.50
N HIS A 509 33.25 5.42 -2.12
CA HIS A 509 32.08 5.59 -3.00
C HIS A 509 32.21 6.77 -3.95
N ALA A 510 32.55 7.94 -3.43
CA ALA A 510 32.71 9.14 -4.25
C ALA A 510 33.80 10.02 -3.65
N VAL A 511 34.34 10.88 -4.49
CA VAL A 511 35.32 11.87 -4.08
C VAL A 511 34.85 13.21 -4.61
N ILE A 512 34.73 14.21 -3.72
CA ILE A 512 34.44 15.59 -4.07
C ILE A 512 35.72 16.39 -3.92
N THR A 513 36.16 17.02 -5.00
CA THR A 513 37.27 17.97 -4.99
C THR A 513 36.72 19.38 -5.09
N PHE A 514 37.07 20.25 -4.15
CA PHE A 514 36.66 21.66 -4.18
C PHE A 514 37.87 22.57 -4.35
N GLU A 515 37.94 23.19 -5.53
CA GLU A 515 39.02 24.08 -5.95
C GLU A 515 38.44 25.24 -6.76
N ASN A 516 39.02 26.44 -6.66
CA ASN A 516 38.60 27.61 -7.44
C ASN A 516 37.10 27.95 -7.35
N SER A 517 36.47 27.71 -6.19
CA SER A 517 35.02 27.89 -5.96
C SER A 517 34.11 26.91 -6.72
N GLU A 518 34.66 25.84 -7.30
CA GLU A 518 33.94 24.80 -8.02
C GLU A 518 34.12 23.44 -7.33
N ALA A 519 33.01 22.71 -7.17
CA ALA A 519 33.03 21.35 -6.64
C ALA A 519 32.95 20.36 -7.79
N THR A 520 33.90 19.43 -7.88
CA THR A 520 33.89 18.34 -8.86
C THR A 520 33.73 17.01 -8.14
N VAL A 521 32.73 16.23 -8.51
CA VAL A 521 32.52 14.88 -7.98
C VAL A 521 32.97 13.83 -8.98
N LYS A 522 33.68 12.80 -8.50
CA LYS A 522 34.09 11.62 -9.27
C LYS A 522 33.75 10.33 -8.52
N PRO A 523 33.50 9.19 -9.21
CA PRO A 523 33.37 7.90 -8.55
C PRO A 523 34.66 7.54 -7.79
N GLY A 524 34.54 7.03 -6.56
CA GLY A 524 35.68 6.60 -5.75
C GLY A 524 36.20 5.21 -6.12
N GLU A 525 35.33 4.36 -6.67
CA GLU A 525 35.67 3.02 -7.16
C GLU A 525 34.82 2.63 -8.37
N GLN A 526 35.27 1.62 -9.12
CA GLN A 526 34.56 1.14 -10.30
C GLN A 526 33.22 0.50 -9.88
N GLY A 527 32.11 1.06 -10.38
CA GLY A 527 30.76 0.58 -10.10
C GLY A 527 30.08 1.24 -8.90
N ALA A 528 30.69 2.25 -8.28
CA ALA A 528 30.03 3.08 -7.29
C ALA A 528 28.76 3.75 -7.88
N LYS A 529 27.60 3.51 -7.26
CA LYS A 529 26.32 4.02 -7.76
C LYS A 529 26.10 5.46 -7.28
N THR A 530 26.59 6.43 -8.03
CA THR A 530 26.29 7.85 -7.81
C THR A 530 25.45 8.40 -8.96
N LYS A 531 24.48 9.28 -8.67
CA LYS A 531 23.73 10.02 -9.69
C LYS A 531 23.71 11.51 -9.40
N ILE A 532 23.73 12.32 -10.45
CA ILE A 532 23.58 13.77 -10.39
C ILE A 532 22.36 14.13 -11.23
N ASN A 533 21.36 14.79 -10.64
CA ASN A 533 20.09 15.16 -11.29
C ASN A 533 19.43 13.95 -12.03
N GLY A 534 19.50 12.77 -11.41
CA GLY A 534 18.98 11.52 -11.97
C GLY A 534 19.88 10.79 -12.96
N VAL A 535 20.97 11.42 -13.44
CA VAL A 535 21.91 10.84 -14.41
C VAL A 535 23.03 10.07 -13.69
N PRO A 536 23.35 8.82 -14.06
CA PRO A 536 24.47 8.08 -13.49
C PRO A 536 25.82 8.77 -13.73
N LEU A 537 26.64 8.85 -12.67
CA LEU A 537 27.99 9.42 -12.73
C LEU A 537 28.96 8.41 -13.36
N THR A 538 29.42 8.70 -14.59
CA THR A 538 30.38 7.83 -15.31
C THR A 538 31.83 8.33 -15.26
N GLY A 539 32.06 9.57 -14.81
CA GLY A 539 33.37 10.19 -14.71
C GLY A 539 33.31 11.48 -13.89
N PRO A 540 34.40 12.26 -13.79
CA PRO A 540 34.41 13.53 -13.08
C PRO A 540 33.37 14.50 -13.63
N THR A 541 32.57 15.13 -12.76
CA THR A 541 31.51 16.09 -13.14
C THR A 541 31.48 17.24 -12.15
N THR A 542 31.45 18.47 -12.66
CA THR A 542 31.32 19.69 -11.84
C THR A 542 29.88 19.86 -11.37
N LEU A 543 29.70 20.03 -10.06
CA LEU A 543 28.42 20.28 -9.41
C LEU A 543 28.04 21.76 -9.49
N GLN A 544 26.79 22.04 -9.85
CA GLN A 544 26.18 23.36 -9.87
C GLN A 544 25.30 23.58 -8.63
N HIS A 545 24.98 24.85 -8.35
CA HIS A 545 24.10 25.16 -7.23
C HIS A 545 22.74 24.47 -7.43
N LEU A 546 22.28 23.84 -6.35
CA LEU A 546 21.06 23.08 -6.23
C LEU A 546 21.06 21.70 -6.88
N ASP A 547 22.18 21.19 -7.41
CA ASP A 547 22.22 19.82 -7.97
C ASP A 547 21.77 18.76 -6.96
N ARG A 548 20.94 17.81 -7.40
CA ARG A 548 20.59 16.62 -6.62
C ARG A 548 21.67 15.56 -6.79
N VAL A 549 22.31 15.19 -5.70
CA VAL A 549 23.34 14.14 -5.67
C VAL A 549 22.81 12.96 -4.87
N LEU A 550 22.64 11.82 -5.55
CA LEU A 550 22.27 10.55 -4.93
C LEU A 550 23.50 9.66 -4.80
N PHE A 551 23.89 9.35 -3.56
CA PHE A 551 24.89 8.32 -3.27
C PHE A 551 24.18 6.99 -2.96
N GLY A 552 24.66 5.91 -3.57
CA GLY A 552 24.07 4.58 -3.44
C GLY A 552 22.59 4.57 -3.87
N SER A 553 21.73 4.09 -2.98
CA SER A 553 20.28 4.00 -3.24
C SER A 553 19.43 5.00 -2.46
N ASN A 554 19.89 5.41 -1.27
CA ASN A 554 19.02 6.06 -0.26
C ASN A 554 19.56 7.43 0.21
N HIS A 555 20.78 7.81 -0.16
CA HIS A 555 21.43 9.03 0.31
C HIS A 555 21.26 10.18 -0.70
N MET A 556 20.09 10.82 -0.64
CA MET A 556 19.76 11.98 -1.48
C MET A 556 20.20 13.29 -0.83
N TYR A 557 20.98 14.09 -1.55
CA TYR A 557 21.42 15.41 -1.13
C TYR A 557 21.13 16.46 -2.20
N VAL A 558 20.97 17.70 -1.77
CA VAL A 558 21.03 18.91 -2.61
C VAL A 558 22.36 19.59 -2.34
N PHE A 559 23.11 19.90 -3.39
CA PHE A 559 24.35 20.64 -3.28
C PHE A 559 24.08 22.15 -3.28
N HIS A 560 24.49 22.84 -2.23
CA HIS A 560 24.45 24.29 -2.12
C HIS A 560 25.85 24.86 -2.32
N ASN A 561 25.99 25.85 -3.19
CA ASN A 561 27.26 26.57 -3.40
C ASN A 561 27.00 28.08 -3.32
N PRO A 562 27.09 28.68 -2.12
CA PRO A 562 26.92 30.12 -1.94
C PRO A 562 27.93 30.95 -2.73
N LEU A 563 29.09 30.40 -3.07
CA LEU A 563 30.15 31.07 -3.84
C LEU A 563 29.84 31.12 -5.34
N ASN A 564 28.96 30.24 -5.84
CA ASN A 564 28.48 30.26 -7.22
C ASN A 564 26.99 29.85 -7.26
N PRO A 565 26.05 30.77 -6.99
CA PRO A 565 24.63 30.47 -6.79
C PRO A 565 23.85 30.24 -8.11
N LYS A 566 24.53 29.87 -9.19
CA LYS A 566 23.88 29.58 -10.49
C LYS A 566 23.28 28.18 -10.48
N ALA A 567 21.96 28.10 -10.62
CA ALA A 567 21.23 26.84 -10.74
C ALA A 567 21.01 26.46 -12.22
N PRO A 568 20.90 25.15 -12.54
CA PRO A 568 20.53 24.69 -13.88
C PRO A 568 19.16 25.23 -14.35
N GLU A 569 18.98 25.38 -15.67
CA GLU A 569 17.70 25.80 -16.26
C GLU A 569 16.56 24.85 -15.87
N ASN A 570 15.37 25.39 -15.55
CA ASN A 570 14.19 24.67 -15.05
C ASN A 570 14.31 24.07 -13.64
N THR A 571 15.32 24.45 -12.86
CA THR A 571 15.37 24.08 -11.43
C THR A 571 14.29 24.85 -10.65
N PRO A 572 13.38 24.16 -9.94
CA PRO A 572 12.35 24.85 -9.14
C PRO A 572 12.97 25.60 -7.96
N THR A 573 12.30 26.66 -7.51
CA THR A 573 12.72 27.48 -6.37
C THR A 573 12.75 26.70 -5.05
N LYS A 574 11.91 25.67 -4.93
CA LYS A 574 11.90 24.72 -3.81
C LYS A 574 12.08 23.32 -4.34
N ILE A 575 13.09 22.63 -3.83
CA ILE A 575 13.40 21.25 -4.15
C ILE A 575 12.94 20.39 -2.99
N ASP A 576 12.03 19.48 -3.26
CA ASP A 576 11.58 18.46 -2.33
C ASP A 576 11.91 17.05 -2.83
N TRP A 577 11.64 16.07 -1.98
CA TRP A 577 11.87 14.67 -2.28
C TRP A 577 11.09 14.20 -3.53
N ASP A 578 9.83 14.62 -3.66
CA ASP A 578 8.97 14.23 -4.78
C ASP A 578 9.50 14.72 -6.11
N PHE A 579 9.98 15.97 -6.18
CA PHE A 579 10.62 16.53 -7.35
C PHE A 579 11.87 15.71 -7.74
N ALA A 580 12.76 15.44 -6.79
CA ALA A 580 13.98 14.67 -7.02
C ALA A 580 13.66 13.24 -7.52
N GLN A 581 12.63 12.59 -6.97
CA GLN A 581 12.20 11.26 -7.41
C GLN A 581 11.62 11.27 -8.84
N LYS A 582 10.78 12.27 -9.17
CA LYS A 582 10.24 12.46 -10.53
C LYS A 582 11.36 12.68 -11.56
N GLU A 583 12.37 13.47 -11.21
CA GLU A 583 13.55 13.73 -12.05
C GLU A 583 14.32 12.43 -12.36
N ILE A 584 14.58 11.61 -11.34
CA ILE A 584 15.24 10.29 -11.51
C ILE A 584 14.41 9.34 -12.38
N ALA A 585 13.09 9.34 -12.21
CA ALA A 585 12.21 8.48 -12.98
C ALA A 585 12.12 8.89 -14.46
N LYS A 586 12.09 10.20 -14.74
CA LYS A 586 12.11 10.74 -16.11
C LYS A 586 13.36 10.27 -16.86
N HIS A 587 14.53 10.28 -16.22
CA HIS A 587 15.77 9.78 -16.80
C HIS A 587 15.78 8.25 -17.07
N LYS A 588 14.90 7.49 -16.43
CA LYS A 588 14.69 6.06 -16.71
C LYS A 588 13.69 5.79 -17.85
N GLY A 589 13.19 6.83 -18.53
CA GLY A 589 12.28 6.70 -19.67
C GLY A 589 10.79 6.63 -19.29
N PHE A 590 10.43 6.97 -18.05
CA PHE A 590 9.02 7.12 -17.65
C PHE A 590 8.62 8.59 -17.80
N ASP A 591 7.97 8.92 -18.93
CA ASP A 591 7.50 10.27 -19.18
C ASP A 591 6.29 10.60 -18.30
N THR A 592 6.30 11.74 -17.61
CA THR A 592 5.28 12.13 -16.60
C THR A 592 4.12 12.93 -17.19
N ALA A 593 4.08 13.11 -18.51
CA ALA A 593 2.99 13.78 -19.18
C ALA A 593 1.70 12.92 -19.13
N SER A 594 0.77 13.33 -18.28
CA SER A 594 -0.56 12.70 -18.09
C SER A 594 -1.60 13.10 -19.14
N ALA A 595 -1.21 13.88 -20.15
CA ALA A 595 -2.12 14.36 -21.19
C ALA A 595 -2.55 13.21 -22.13
N GLY A 596 -3.84 12.85 -22.07
CA GLY A 596 -4.46 11.85 -22.94
C GLY A 596 -4.53 10.42 -22.39
N MET A 597 -4.09 10.18 -21.15
CA MET A 597 -4.17 8.87 -20.50
C MET A 597 -5.51 8.68 -19.77
N SER A 598 -6.03 7.44 -19.75
CA SER A 598 -7.21 7.11 -18.95
C SER A 598 -6.89 7.17 -17.45
N LYS A 599 -7.92 7.29 -16.59
CA LYS A 599 -7.72 7.30 -15.12
C LYS A 599 -6.96 6.07 -14.62
N GLU A 600 -7.24 4.91 -15.19
CA GLU A 600 -6.57 3.64 -14.84
C GLU A 600 -5.09 3.65 -15.26
N GLN A 601 -4.77 4.22 -16.42
CA GLN A 601 -3.40 4.33 -16.90
C GLN A 601 -2.56 5.27 -16.03
N ILE A 602 -3.14 6.39 -15.56
CA ILE A 602 -2.48 7.30 -14.63
C ILE A 602 -2.19 6.61 -13.30
N ILE A 603 -3.16 5.88 -12.73
CA ILE A 603 -2.97 5.12 -11.48
C ILE A 603 -1.87 4.06 -11.64
N ALA A 604 -1.89 3.30 -12.74
CA ALA A 604 -0.88 2.29 -13.01
C ALA A 604 0.52 2.91 -13.13
N GLN A 605 0.63 4.05 -13.83
CA GLN A 605 1.89 4.76 -13.96
C GLN A 605 2.44 5.24 -12.61
N GLU A 606 1.59 5.82 -11.75
CA GLU A 606 2.01 6.23 -10.41
C GLU A 606 2.50 5.04 -9.57
N GLN A 607 1.77 3.92 -9.61
CA GLN A 607 2.17 2.71 -8.89
C GLN A 607 3.53 2.19 -9.38
N ILE A 608 3.79 2.27 -10.69
CA ILE A 608 5.09 1.92 -11.26
C ILE A 608 6.17 2.87 -10.74
N LEU A 609 5.95 4.19 -10.83
CA LEU A 609 6.90 5.21 -10.37
C LEU A 609 7.26 5.02 -8.89
N GLU A 610 6.29 4.68 -8.07
CA GLU A 610 6.49 4.39 -6.65
C GLU A 610 7.26 3.09 -6.41
N LEU A 611 6.98 2.03 -7.18
CA LEU A 611 7.61 0.71 -6.99
C LEU A 611 9.02 0.61 -7.58
N LEU A 612 9.36 1.39 -8.60
CA LEU A 612 10.68 1.35 -9.25
C LEU A 612 11.88 1.57 -8.31
N PRO A 613 11.92 2.61 -7.45
CA PRO A 613 13.03 2.77 -6.50
C PRO A 613 13.09 1.60 -5.53
N MET A 614 11.93 1.11 -5.07
CA MET A 614 11.81 0.01 -4.12
C MET A 614 12.29 -1.33 -4.69
N VAL A 615 11.94 -1.64 -5.93
CA VAL A 615 12.42 -2.84 -6.65
C VAL A 615 13.91 -2.75 -6.92
N SER A 616 14.42 -1.56 -7.24
CA SER A 616 15.86 -1.32 -7.40
C SER A 616 16.61 -1.59 -6.09
N GLU A 617 16.04 -1.18 -4.95
CA GLU A 617 16.60 -1.40 -3.62
C GLU A 617 16.64 -2.89 -3.27
N VAL A 618 15.51 -3.61 -3.39
CA VAL A 618 15.43 -5.05 -3.09
C VAL A 618 16.40 -5.86 -3.95
N ASN A 619 16.55 -5.49 -5.23
CA ASN A 619 17.54 -6.11 -6.10
C ASN A 619 18.98 -5.86 -5.64
N ALA A 620 19.29 -4.66 -5.15
CA ALA A 620 20.61 -4.36 -4.59
C ALA A 620 20.90 -5.18 -3.33
N ILE A 621 19.90 -5.36 -2.45
CA ILE A 621 20.02 -6.22 -1.27
C ILE A 621 20.26 -7.67 -1.70
N SER A 622 19.49 -8.16 -2.68
CA SER A 622 19.67 -9.51 -3.21
C SER A 622 21.07 -9.74 -3.78
N GLU A 623 21.65 -8.73 -4.43
CA GLU A 623 23.01 -8.78 -4.96
C GLU A 623 24.05 -8.88 -3.84
N GLU A 624 23.93 -8.02 -2.83
CA GLU A 624 24.90 -7.91 -1.75
C GLU A 624 24.86 -9.13 -0.80
N LEU A 625 23.66 -9.65 -0.53
CA LEU A 625 23.46 -10.86 0.27
C LEU A 625 23.55 -12.16 -0.54
N ASN A 626 23.82 -12.09 -1.86
CA ASN A 626 23.86 -13.23 -2.77
C ASN A 626 22.63 -14.18 -2.67
N LYS A 627 21.42 -13.63 -2.67
CA LYS A 627 20.17 -14.40 -2.54
C LYS A 627 19.67 -15.04 -3.84
N HIS A 628 20.32 -14.77 -4.97
CA HIS A 628 20.01 -15.27 -6.31
C HIS A 628 18.57 -14.99 -6.75
N ARG A 629 18.04 -13.82 -6.39
CA ARG A 629 16.73 -13.33 -6.81
C ARG A 629 16.87 -12.06 -7.63
N THR A 630 15.91 -11.85 -8.51
CA THR A 630 15.71 -10.57 -9.20
C THR A 630 14.24 -10.21 -9.22
N PHE A 631 13.96 -8.92 -9.18
CA PHE A 631 12.62 -8.35 -9.08
C PHE A 631 12.40 -7.38 -10.24
N GLU A 632 11.22 -7.44 -10.87
CA GLU A 632 10.82 -6.53 -11.94
C GLU A 632 9.37 -6.07 -11.77
N VAL A 633 9.11 -4.77 -11.98
CA VAL A 633 7.73 -4.26 -12.03
C VAL A 633 7.14 -4.62 -13.39
N ILE A 634 5.97 -5.23 -13.40
CA ILE A 634 5.23 -5.57 -14.62
C ILE A 634 3.80 -5.06 -14.55
N LEU A 635 3.27 -4.67 -15.70
CA LEU A 635 1.87 -4.30 -15.87
C LEU A 635 1.13 -5.49 -16.49
N ILE A 636 0.05 -5.93 -15.87
CA ILE A 636 -0.79 -7.02 -16.34
C ILE A 636 -2.17 -6.47 -16.66
N SER A 637 -2.71 -6.73 -17.84
CA SER A 637 -4.09 -6.34 -18.16
C SER A 637 -5.08 -7.20 -17.37
N GLY A 638 -6.19 -6.62 -16.88
CA GLY A 638 -7.23 -7.38 -16.16
C GLY A 638 -7.81 -8.53 -16.99
N ALA A 639 -7.91 -8.35 -18.31
CA ALA A 639 -8.32 -9.37 -19.26
C ALA A 639 -7.39 -10.61 -19.27
N ALA A 640 -6.08 -10.43 -19.03
CA ALA A 640 -5.11 -11.52 -19.01
C ALA A 640 -5.16 -12.36 -17.71
N MET A 641 -5.76 -11.85 -16.63
CA MET A 641 -5.87 -12.59 -15.35
C MET A 641 -7.23 -13.23 -15.12
N GLU A 642 -8.32 -12.53 -15.45
CA GLU A 642 -9.69 -12.96 -15.10
C GLU A 642 -10.56 -13.30 -16.32
N GLY A 643 -10.02 -13.20 -17.54
CA GLY A 643 -10.75 -13.44 -18.79
C GLY A 643 -11.46 -12.20 -19.35
N TYR A 644 -11.93 -12.32 -20.60
CA TYR A 644 -12.59 -11.22 -21.31
C TYR A 644 -13.95 -10.92 -20.66
N GLY A 645 -14.15 -9.69 -20.17
CA GLY A 645 -15.38 -9.26 -19.46
C GLY A 645 -15.16 -8.79 -18.01
N SER A 646 -13.96 -8.97 -17.44
CA SER A 646 -13.61 -8.35 -16.16
C SER A 646 -13.52 -6.83 -16.33
N LYS A 647 -14.31 -6.07 -15.55
CA LYS A 647 -14.26 -4.59 -15.51
C LYS A 647 -12.96 -4.05 -14.87
N LYS A 648 -12.04 -4.92 -14.44
CA LYS A 648 -10.81 -4.48 -13.76
C LYS A 648 -9.78 -4.01 -14.78
N GLY A 649 -9.27 -2.80 -14.56
CA GLY A 649 -8.20 -2.19 -15.36
C GLY A 649 -6.86 -2.92 -15.23
N ALA A 650 -5.81 -2.38 -15.86
CA ALA A 650 -4.47 -2.92 -15.74
C ALA A 650 -3.96 -2.88 -14.28
N LYS A 651 -3.36 -3.97 -13.81
CA LYS A 651 -2.83 -4.14 -12.45
C LYS A 651 -1.30 -4.13 -12.49
N VAL A 652 -0.70 -3.34 -11.60
CA VAL A 652 0.76 -3.31 -11.41
C VAL A 652 1.15 -4.36 -10.37
N VAL A 653 2.07 -5.26 -10.74
CA VAL A 653 2.60 -6.30 -9.84
C VAL A 653 4.12 -6.35 -9.94
N VAL A 654 4.77 -6.92 -8.91
CA VAL A 654 6.22 -7.15 -8.91
C VAL A 654 6.47 -8.63 -9.13
N LYS A 655 7.17 -8.98 -10.20
CA LYS A 655 7.59 -10.34 -10.47
C LYS A 655 8.93 -10.61 -9.81
N MET A 656 8.97 -11.61 -8.94
CA MET A 656 10.20 -12.20 -8.41
C MET A 656 10.63 -13.37 -9.31
N LYS A 657 11.92 -13.47 -9.63
CA LYS A 657 12.53 -14.60 -10.35
C LYS A 657 13.69 -15.18 -9.56
N ASN A 658 13.75 -16.50 -9.47
CA ASN A 658 14.90 -17.25 -9.00
C ASN A 658 15.86 -17.48 -10.18
N LEU A 659 17.09 -16.99 -10.05
CA LEU A 659 18.10 -17.03 -11.11
C LEU A 659 18.74 -18.42 -11.28
N LEU A 660 18.63 -19.32 -10.29
CA LEU A 660 19.23 -20.65 -10.33
C LEU A 660 18.37 -21.68 -11.09
N ASN A 661 17.05 -21.60 -10.92
CA ASN A 661 16.11 -22.57 -11.52
C ASN A 661 15.09 -21.93 -12.47
N GLY A 662 15.04 -20.61 -12.55
CA GLY A 662 14.14 -19.87 -13.44
C GLY A 662 12.70 -19.76 -12.94
N ASN A 663 12.40 -20.23 -11.72
CA ASN A 663 11.06 -20.10 -11.13
C ASN A 663 10.69 -18.63 -10.94
N THR A 664 9.40 -18.32 -11.09
CA THR A 664 8.86 -16.97 -11.03
C THR A 664 7.59 -16.91 -10.19
N TRP A 665 7.41 -15.78 -9.50
CA TRP A 665 6.24 -15.47 -8.68
C TRP A 665 5.78 -14.05 -8.98
N LEU A 666 4.47 -13.82 -8.89
CA LEU A 666 3.87 -12.50 -9.04
C LEU A 666 3.38 -12.02 -7.69
N TRP A 667 3.96 -10.92 -7.21
CA TRP A 667 3.60 -10.29 -5.96
C TRP A 667 2.76 -9.06 -6.23
N GLU A 668 1.58 -9.03 -5.63
CA GLU A 668 0.81 -7.79 -5.57
C GLU A 668 1.58 -6.72 -4.81
N ARG A 669 1.26 -5.46 -5.09
CA ARG A 669 1.88 -4.29 -4.46
C ARG A 669 2.01 -4.45 -2.93
N GLY A 670 0.92 -4.79 -2.24
CA GLY A 670 0.93 -4.95 -0.78
C GLY A 670 1.88 -6.06 -0.30
N LYS A 671 1.91 -7.20 -1.00
CA LYS A 671 2.81 -8.31 -0.70
C LYS A 671 4.27 -7.90 -0.86
N PHE A 672 4.62 -7.27 -1.99
CA PHE A 672 5.96 -6.79 -2.25
C PHE A 672 6.41 -5.75 -1.23
N MET A 673 5.55 -4.79 -0.89
CA MET A 673 5.86 -3.80 0.13
C MET A 673 6.25 -4.46 1.44
N ASN A 674 5.44 -5.40 1.95
CA ASN A 674 5.74 -6.12 3.18
C ASN A 674 7.07 -6.88 3.10
N ARG A 675 7.28 -7.69 2.05
CA ARG A 675 8.52 -8.45 1.84
C ARG A 675 9.75 -7.56 1.76
N ARG A 676 9.66 -6.40 1.10
CA ARG A 676 10.75 -5.43 1.02
C ARG A 676 11.24 -5.02 2.41
N TYR A 677 10.35 -4.79 3.38
CA TYR A 677 10.77 -4.40 4.72
C TYR A 677 11.48 -5.52 5.47
N MET A 678 11.00 -6.76 5.37
CA MET A 678 11.70 -7.92 5.94
C MET A 678 13.10 -8.05 5.31
N ILE A 679 13.19 -7.84 3.99
CA ILE A 679 14.45 -7.84 3.26
C ILE A 679 15.39 -6.73 3.75
N GLN A 680 14.88 -5.53 4.03
CA GLN A 680 15.64 -4.41 4.61
C GLN A 680 16.10 -4.72 6.04
N GLU A 681 15.25 -5.33 6.87
CA GLU A 681 15.59 -5.77 8.23
C GLU A 681 16.69 -6.82 8.23
N LEU A 682 16.56 -7.83 7.37
CA LEU A 682 17.57 -8.86 7.18
C LEU A 682 18.93 -8.26 6.78
N TYR A 683 18.92 -7.29 5.87
CA TYR A 683 20.15 -6.61 5.45
C TYR A 683 20.75 -5.73 6.55
N GLN A 684 19.93 -5.07 7.37
CA GLN A 684 20.45 -4.30 8.51
C GLN A 684 21.09 -5.20 9.56
N ARG A 685 20.49 -6.35 9.87
CA ARG A 685 21.13 -7.36 10.73
C ARG A 685 22.51 -7.75 10.19
N HIS A 686 22.62 -7.92 8.87
CA HIS A 686 23.91 -8.20 8.22
C HIS A 686 24.91 -7.05 8.41
N LEU A 687 24.47 -5.79 8.24
CA LEU A 687 25.31 -4.61 8.50
C LEU A 687 25.74 -4.49 9.97
N ASP A 688 24.89 -4.92 10.90
CA ASP A 688 25.17 -4.89 12.35
C ASP A 688 26.14 -6.02 12.79
N GLY A 689 26.56 -6.87 11.84
CA GLY A 689 27.51 -7.97 12.06
C GLY A 689 26.87 -9.29 12.48
N ASP A 690 25.55 -9.47 12.27
CA ASP A 690 24.86 -10.72 12.54
C ASP A 690 25.25 -11.80 11.50
N GLU A 691 26.02 -12.80 11.93
CA GLU A 691 26.48 -13.90 11.08
C GLU A 691 25.36 -14.90 10.73
N ASP A 692 24.24 -14.90 11.46
CA ASP A 692 23.15 -15.85 11.26
C ASP A 692 22.23 -15.46 10.10
N VAL A 693 22.36 -14.23 9.57
CA VAL A 693 21.60 -13.74 8.40
C VAL A 693 21.76 -14.64 7.17
N MET A 694 22.92 -15.29 7.03
CA MET A 694 23.20 -16.22 5.94
C MET A 694 22.67 -17.65 6.19
N LYS A 695 22.25 -17.96 7.42
CA LYS A 695 21.83 -19.29 7.88
C LYS A 695 20.36 -19.37 8.27
N ILE A 696 19.58 -18.32 7.99
CA ILE A 696 18.15 -18.29 8.29
C ILE A 696 17.42 -19.49 7.64
N PRO A 697 16.46 -20.10 8.35
CA PRO A 697 15.60 -21.12 7.76
C PRO A 697 14.92 -20.62 6.49
N LYS A 698 14.71 -21.52 5.54
CA LYS A 698 14.18 -21.21 4.22
C LYS A 698 12.81 -20.53 4.29
N GLU A 699 11.99 -20.96 5.24
CA GLU A 699 10.63 -20.48 5.48
C GLU A 699 10.63 -19.04 6.02
N GLU A 700 11.67 -18.66 6.76
CA GLU A 700 11.89 -17.32 7.32
C GLU A 700 12.59 -16.39 6.32
N ASP A 701 13.27 -16.92 5.29
CA ASP A 701 13.94 -16.09 4.28
C ASP A 701 12.91 -15.27 3.46
N PRO A 702 12.97 -13.92 3.52
CA PRO A 702 12.02 -13.08 2.81
C PRO A 702 12.23 -13.07 1.28
N PHE A 703 13.33 -13.66 0.78
CA PHE A 703 13.59 -13.91 -0.65
C PHE A 703 13.07 -15.26 -1.15
N TRP A 704 12.48 -16.09 -0.28
CA TRP A 704 11.96 -17.40 -0.66
C TRP A 704 10.43 -17.42 -0.72
N GLU A 705 9.91 -18.15 -1.71
CA GLU A 705 8.50 -18.53 -1.80
C GLU A 705 8.39 -20.01 -2.19
N PRO A 706 7.38 -20.74 -1.67
CA PRO A 706 7.11 -22.08 -2.12
C PRO A 706 6.79 -22.07 -3.63
N PRO A 707 7.17 -23.11 -4.38
CA PRO A 707 6.78 -23.24 -5.78
C PRO A 707 5.26 -23.23 -5.91
N GLU A 708 4.75 -22.34 -6.75
CA GLU A 708 3.34 -22.27 -7.16
C GLU A 708 3.25 -22.52 -8.66
N ASP A 709 2.11 -22.98 -9.14
CA ASP A 709 1.87 -23.12 -10.57
C ASP A 709 1.92 -21.73 -11.24
N VAL A 710 2.70 -21.59 -12.30
CA VAL A 710 2.84 -20.33 -13.02
C VAL A 710 1.89 -20.30 -14.21
N LEU A 711 1.11 -19.22 -14.34
CA LEU A 711 0.32 -18.97 -15.53
C LEU A 711 1.26 -18.71 -16.71
N ILE A 712 1.23 -19.61 -17.69
CA ILE A 712 1.99 -19.47 -18.94
C ILE A 712 1.30 -18.45 -19.83
N GLY A 713 -0.02 -18.56 -19.95
CA GLY A 713 -0.84 -17.65 -20.74
C GLY A 713 -2.29 -18.10 -20.80
N THR A 714 -3.08 -17.35 -21.57
CA THR A 714 -4.51 -17.57 -21.73
C THR A 714 -4.89 -17.78 -23.20
N ALA A 715 -5.91 -18.61 -23.43
CA ALA A 715 -6.56 -18.80 -24.71
C ALA A 715 -8.08 -18.63 -24.55
N ASN A 716 -8.72 -17.83 -25.39
CA ASN A 716 -10.13 -17.50 -25.27
C ASN A 716 -10.95 -18.16 -26.39
N VAL A 717 -12.05 -18.83 -26.03
CA VAL A 717 -13.05 -19.32 -26.99
C VAL A 717 -14.30 -18.46 -26.89
N PHE A 718 -14.63 -17.71 -27.94
CA PHE A 718 -15.89 -16.98 -28.03
C PHE A 718 -17.05 -17.94 -28.27
N LEU A 719 -18.13 -17.78 -27.52
CA LEU A 719 -19.24 -18.74 -27.47
C LEU A 719 -20.34 -18.47 -28.49
N GLN A 720 -20.14 -17.49 -29.38
CA GLN A 720 -21.16 -17.09 -30.34
C GLN A 720 -21.59 -18.26 -31.24
N SER A 721 -20.70 -19.22 -31.53
CA SER A 721 -21.06 -20.45 -32.25
C SER A 721 -22.13 -21.28 -31.51
N LEU A 722 -22.08 -21.33 -30.18
CA LEU A 722 -23.05 -22.07 -29.36
C LEU A 722 -24.45 -21.47 -29.41
N SER A 723 -24.59 -20.14 -29.58
CA SER A 723 -25.91 -19.51 -29.70
C SER A 723 -26.66 -19.95 -30.97
N TYR A 724 -25.91 -20.47 -31.96
CA TYR A 724 -26.44 -21.09 -33.17
C TYR A 724 -26.38 -22.63 -33.15
N ALA A 725 -26.05 -23.23 -32.01
CA ALA A 725 -25.79 -24.66 -31.84
C ALA A 725 -24.73 -25.22 -32.81
N LEU A 726 -23.66 -24.45 -33.05
CA LEU A 726 -22.50 -24.90 -33.83
C LEU A 726 -21.35 -25.36 -32.94
N ASP A 727 -20.64 -26.37 -33.44
CA ASP A 727 -19.35 -26.79 -32.90
C ASP A 727 -18.29 -25.69 -33.05
N PHE A 728 -17.38 -25.64 -32.09
CA PHE A 728 -16.11 -24.92 -32.17
C PHE A 728 -14.99 -25.96 -32.05
N ASP A 729 -14.08 -26.02 -33.01
CA ASP A 729 -12.88 -26.88 -32.95
C ASP A 729 -11.70 -26.12 -33.55
N ASP A 730 -10.81 -25.62 -32.69
CA ASP A 730 -9.70 -24.78 -33.14
C ASP A 730 -8.42 -24.96 -32.30
N LYS A 731 -7.31 -24.58 -32.92
CA LYS A 731 -5.99 -24.42 -32.30
C LYS A 731 -5.82 -22.95 -31.91
N LEU A 732 -5.90 -22.68 -30.61
CA LEU A 732 -5.78 -21.33 -30.06
C LEU A 732 -4.36 -21.01 -29.62
N SER A 733 -3.85 -19.85 -30.00
CA SER A 733 -2.59 -19.33 -29.46
C SER A 733 -2.73 -18.96 -28.00
N VAL A 734 -1.84 -19.49 -27.16
CA VAL A 734 -1.72 -19.17 -25.74
C VAL A 734 -0.81 -17.96 -25.62
N THR A 735 -1.37 -16.84 -25.18
CA THR A 735 -0.62 -15.57 -25.06
C THR A 735 -0.37 -15.24 -23.59
N ASP A 736 0.85 -14.77 -23.29
CA ASP A 736 1.18 -14.26 -21.96
C ASP A 736 0.61 -12.84 -21.74
N TYR A 737 0.83 -12.29 -20.54
CA TYR A 737 0.39 -10.94 -20.20
C TYR A 737 1.08 -9.81 -21.01
N LYS A 738 2.15 -10.13 -21.76
CA LYS A 738 2.83 -9.22 -22.69
C LYS A 738 2.31 -9.37 -24.12
N GLY A 739 1.35 -10.26 -24.36
CA GLY A 739 0.84 -10.59 -25.70
C GLY A 739 1.79 -11.46 -26.51
N VAL A 740 2.81 -12.05 -25.89
CA VAL A 740 3.74 -12.96 -26.55
C VAL A 740 3.13 -14.35 -26.60
N GLU A 741 3.19 -14.99 -27.76
CA GLU A 741 2.74 -16.37 -27.93
C GLU A 741 3.70 -17.34 -27.21
N GLU A 742 3.21 -18.00 -26.16
CA GLU A 742 3.96 -18.97 -25.37
C GLU A 742 3.68 -20.43 -25.79
N GLY A 743 2.70 -20.63 -26.68
CA GLY A 743 2.30 -21.96 -27.12
C GLY A 743 0.92 -21.96 -27.78
N ASN A 744 0.34 -23.15 -27.90
CA ASN A 744 -0.96 -23.38 -28.49
C ASN A 744 -1.80 -24.34 -27.64
N LEU A 745 -3.11 -24.19 -27.67
CA LEU A 745 -4.09 -25.02 -26.97
C LEU A 745 -5.16 -25.49 -27.95
N TYR A 746 -5.39 -26.79 -28.00
CA TYR A 746 -6.42 -27.39 -28.85
C TYR A 746 -7.68 -27.66 -28.04
N VAL A 747 -8.73 -26.88 -28.32
CA VAL A 747 -10.01 -26.93 -27.61
C VAL A 747 -11.15 -27.20 -28.59
N ASN A 748 -12.08 -28.03 -28.15
CA ASN A 748 -13.31 -28.29 -28.87
C ASN A 748 -14.52 -28.08 -27.95
N ILE A 749 -15.51 -27.32 -28.43
CA ILE A 749 -16.79 -27.14 -27.75
C ILE A 749 -17.90 -27.59 -28.68
N THR A 750 -18.67 -28.60 -28.25
CA THR A 750 -19.66 -29.27 -29.11
C THR A 750 -21.02 -29.29 -28.44
N PRO A 751 -22.05 -28.65 -29.02
CA PRO A 751 -23.45 -28.88 -28.65
C PRO A 751 -23.78 -30.37 -28.67
N CYS A 752 -24.43 -30.84 -27.60
CA CYS A 752 -24.60 -32.28 -27.39
C CYS A 752 -25.95 -32.60 -26.77
N SER A 753 -26.28 -33.89 -26.74
CA SER A 753 -27.36 -34.39 -25.90
C SER A 753 -26.99 -34.31 -24.41
N ASP A 754 -27.98 -34.51 -23.55
CA ASP A 754 -27.82 -34.74 -22.10
C ASP A 754 -26.75 -35.79 -21.73
N LYS A 755 -26.49 -36.75 -22.63
CA LYS A 755 -25.49 -37.81 -22.50
C LYS A 755 -24.14 -37.49 -23.18
N GLY A 756 -23.95 -36.28 -23.71
CA GLY A 756 -22.69 -35.83 -24.29
C GLY A 756 -22.40 -36.32 -25.72
N LYS A 757 -23.40 -36.90 -26.39
CA LYS A 757 -23.31 -37.27 -27.81
C LYS A 757 -23.48 -36.01 -28.66
N PRO A 758 -22.60 -35.73 -29.64
CA PRO A 758 -22.74 -34.58 -30.53
C PRO A 758 -24.12 -34.55 -31.17
N LEU A 759 -24.67 -33.34 -31.34
CA LEU A 759 -25.89 -33.14 -32.13
C LEU A 759 -25.60 -33.45 -33.61
N ASP A 760 -26.64 -33.76 -34.38
CA ASP A 760 -26.51 -34.08 -35.81
C ASP A 760 -25.96 -32.85 -36.57
N GLU A 761 -25.17 -33.05 -37.63
CA GLU A 761 -24.52 -31.94 -38.37
C GLU A 761 -25.54 -30.96 -38.99
N ASP A 762 -26.79 -31.41 -39.17
CA ASP A 762 -27.93 -30.62 -39.67
C ASP A 762 -28.71 -29.87 -38.56
N PHE A 763 -28.39 -30.10 -37.28
CA PHE A 763 -29.03 -29.41 -36.15
C PHE A 763 -28.42 -28.02 -35.95
N PHE A 764 -29.08 -27.00 -36.52
CA PHE A 764 -28.66 -25.59 -36.46
C PHE A 764 -29.81 -24.70 -35.99
N VAL A 765 -29.53 -23.84 -35.01
CA VAL A 765 -30.46 -22.80 -34.53
C VAL A 765 -30.25 -21.55 -35.38
N GLU A 766 -31.28 -21.10 -36.12
CA GLU A 766 -31.14 -19.95 -37.03
C GLU A 766 -31.26 -18.60 -36.31
N ASP A 767 -32.12 -18.53 -35.30
CA ASP A 767 -32.26 -17.40 -34.38
C ASP A 767 -31.90 -17.85 -32.94
N PRO A 768 -30.84 -17.29 -32.33
CA PRO A 768 -30.45 -17.61 -30.95
C PRO A 768 -31.58 -17.52 -29.93
N GLN A 769 -32.60 -16.67 -30.16
CA GLN A 769 -33.76 -16.57 -29.27
C GLN A 769 -34.57 -17.87 -29.18
N GLU A 770 -34.45 -18.78 -30.14
CA GLU A 770 -35.11 -20.10 -30.09
C GLU A 770 -34.59 -21.00 -28.97
N LEU A 771 -33.43 -20.69 -28.39
CA LEU A 771 -32.87 -21.42 -27.24
C LEU A 771 -33.59 -21.05 -25.93
N LEU A 772 -34.22 -19.86 -25.85
CA LEU A 772 -34.85 -19.40 -24.61
C LEU A 772 -35.92 -20.38 -24.11
N GLY A 773 -35.84 -20.73 -22.83
CA GLY A 773 -36.74 -21.67 -22.17
C GLY A 773 -36.56 -23.14 -22.54
N LYS A 774 -35.61 -23.49 -23.42
CA LYS A 774 -35.32 -24.88 -23.83
C LYS A 774 -34.08 -25.43 -23.12
N PRO A 775 -34.01 -26.76 -22.91
CA PRO A 775 -32.79 -27.40 -22.43
C PRO A 775 -31.69 -27.30 -23.50
N PHE A 776 -30.47 -26.97 -23.06
CA PHE A 776 -29.30 -26.90 -23.94
C PHE A 776 -28.07 -27.46 -23.22
N HIS A 777 -27.35 -28.34 -23.92
CA HIS A 777 -26.15 -28.98 -23.41
C HIS A 777 -25.01 -28.81 -24.40
N TYR A 778 -23.81 -28.61 -23.88
CA TYR A 778 -22.60 -28.63 -24.70
C TYR A 778 -21.45 -29.26 -23.93
N LYS A 779 -20.53 -29.87 -24.66
CA LYS A 779 -19.36 -30.55 -24.13
C LYS A 779 -18.12 -29.73 -24.42
N VAL A 780 -17.42 -29.32 -23.36
CA VAL A 780 -16.09 -28.70 -23.45
C VAL A 780 -15.05 -29.81 -23.41
N THR A 781 -14.21 -29.90 -24.44
CA THR A 781 -13.15 -30.90 -24.60
C THR A 781 -11.81 -30.19 -24.75
N ILE A 782 -10.83 -30.55 -23.92
CA ILE A 782 -9.46 -30.07 -24.02
C ILE A 782 -8.61 -31.23 -24.55
N LYS A 783 -8.17 -31.14 -25.81
CA LYS A 783 -7.45 -32.22 -26.50
C LYS A 783 -6.01 -32.26 -26.04
N SER A 784 -5.26 -31.20 -26.34
CA SER A 784 -3.82 -31.10 -26.05
C SER A 784 -3.36 -29.64 -25.96
N ALA A 785 -2.13 -29.42 -25.49
CA ALA A 785 -1.43 -28.15 -25.62
C ALA A 785 -0.04 -28.37 -26.21
N GLU A 786 0.61 -27.28 -26.64
CA GLU A 786 2.01 -27.20 -27.04
C GLU A 786 2.60 -25.95 -26.37
N VAL A 787 3.77 -26.04 -25.73
CA VAL A 787 4.45 -24.88 -25.11
C VAL A 787 5.88 -24.70 -25.62
N ASN A 788 6.27 -23.43 -25.81
CA ASN A 788 7.50 -23.07 -26.49
C ASN A 788 8.76 -23.19 -25.61
N LYS A 789 8.61 -23.18 -24.27
CA LYS A 789 9.74 -23.12 -23.33
C LYS A 789 9.91 -24.41 -22.53
N ALA A 790 11.09 -25.02 -22.65
CA ALA A 790 11.48 -26.27 -21.99
C ALA A 790 11.26 -26.28 -20.46
N LYS A 791 11.36 -25.13 -19.80
CA LYS A 791 11.18 -24.99 -18.34
C LYS A 791 9.80 -25.45 -17.83
N TYR A 792 8.78 -25.45 -18.68
CA TYR A 792 7.43 -25.86 -18.30
C TYR A 792 7.19 -27.37 -18.42
N SER A 793 8.17 -28.15 -18.92
CA SER A 793 8.05 -29.60 -19.05
C SER A 793 7.86 -30.34 -17.71
N LYS A 794 8.10 -29.69 -16.57
CA LYS A 794 7.91 -30.28 -15.23
C LYS A 794 6.46 -30.65 -14.92
N GLY A 795 5.50 -29.98 -15.56
CA GLY A 795 4.09 -30.28 -15.42
C GLY A 795 3.24 -29.23 -16.11
N LEU A 796 2.20 -29.64 -16.81
CA LEU A 796 1.27 -28.76 -17.50
C LEU A 796 -0.16 -29.15 -17.15
N HIS A 797 -1.02 -28.16 -16.93
CA HIS A 797 -2.46 -28.34 -16.79
C HIS A 797 -3.21 -27.09 -17.24
N VAL A 798 -4.50 -27.24 -17.51
CA VAL A 798 -5.37 -26.16 -17.96
C VAL A 798 -6.48 -25.97 -16.94
N ARG A 799 -6.76 -24.72 -16.61
CA ARG A 799 -7.92 -24.32 -15.80
C ARG A 799 -8.89 -23.48 -16.63
N TYR A 800 -10.18 -23.67 -16.42
CA TYR A 800 -11.21 -22.83 -17.04
C TYR A 800 -12.46 -22.80 -16.16
N LYS A 801 -13.32 -21.84 -16.45
CA LYS A 801 -14.57 -21.61 -15.73
C LYS A 801 -15.66 -21.29 -16.75
N VAL A 802 -16.87 -21.83 -16.55
CA VAL A 802 -18.05 -21.48 -17.35
C VAL A 802 -19.01 -20.61 -16.56
N TYR A 803 -19.98 -20.00 -17.23
CA TYR A 803 -20.96 -19.12 -16.61
C TYR A 803 -21.70 -19.82 -15.45
N GLN A 804 -21.74 -19.12 -14.30
CA GLN A 804 -22.28 -19.56 -12.99
C GLN A 804 -21.47 -20.64 -12.23
N ASP A 805 -20.30 -21.08 -12.70
CA ASP A 805 -19.42 -21.86 -11.84
C ASP A 805 -19.00 -21.01 -10.60
N GLU A 806 -18.78 -21.64 -9.45
CA GLU A 806 -18.08 -20.99 -8.32
C GLU A 806 -16.57 -21.25 -8.43
N ASP A 807 -16.19 -22.50 -8.67
CA ASP A 807 -14.81 -22.98 -8.74
C ASP A 807 -14.29 -23.21 -10.17
N PHE A 808 -12.97 -23.20 -10.33
CA PHE A 808 -12.33 -23.58 -11.60
C PHE A 808 -12.36 -25.09 -11.83
N THR A 809 -12.63 -25.49 -13.07
CA THR A 809 -12.34 -26.84 -13.55
C THR A 809 -10.88 -26.93 -13.96
N SER A 810 -10.16 -27.95 -13.48
CA SER A 810 -8.75 -28.19 -13.81
C SER A 810 -8.57 -29.53 -14.50
N THR A 811 -7.72 -29.60 -15.52
CA THR A 811 -7.24 -30.88 -16.06
C THR A 811 -6.25 -31.53 -15.09
N PRO A 812 -5.98 -32.84 -15.22
CA PRO A 812 -4.84 -33.47 -14.58
C PRO A 812 -3.53 -32.81 -15.02
N VAL A 813 -2.53 -32.85 -14.13
CA VAL A 813 -1.17 -32.39 -14.43
C VAL A 813 -0.42 -33.46 -15.22
N ILE A 814 0.08 -33.09 -16.38
CA ILE A 814 0.89 -33.97 -17.23
C ILE A 814 2.34 -33.50 -17.19
N LYS A 815 3.25 -34.39 -16.76
CA LYS A 815 4.67 -34.09 -16.57
C LYS A 815 5.53 -34.59 -17.72
N ALA A 816 6.79 -34.15 -17.75
CA ALA A 816 7.85 -34.56 -18.66
C ALA A 816 7.52 -34.39 -20.16
N THR A 817 6.72 -33.37 -20.52
CA THR A 817 6.34 -33.10 -21.90
C THR A 817 6.12 -31.60 -22.14
N LEU A 818 6.36 -31.14 -23.36
CA LEU A 818 5.94 -29.82 -23.84
C LEU A 818 4.64 -29.89 -24.65
N SER A 819 4.15 -31.10 -24.91
CA SER A 819 2.97 -31.37 -25.72
C SER A 819 2.01 -32.31 -24.98
N PRO A 820 1.37 -31.87 -23.88
CA PRO A 820 0.49 -32.71 -23.08
C PRO A 820 -0.83 -33.03 -23.81
N GLU A 821 -1.31 -34.28 -23.69
CA GLU A 821 -2.64 -34.69 -24.13
C GLU A 821 -3.56 -34.89 -22.91
N PHE A 822 -4.51 -33.97 -22.69
CA PHE A 822 -5.30 -33.94 -21.47
C PHE A 822 -6.46 -34.94 -21.46
N LYS A 823 -6.99 -35.30 -22.64
CA LYS A 823 -8.19 -36.16 -22.80
C LYS A 823 -9.34 -35.74 -21.88
N HIS A 824 -9.43 -34.45 -21.57
CA HIS A 824 -10.38 -33.91 -20.61
C HIS A 824 -11.67 -33.49 -21.31
N HIS A 825 -12.81 -33.84 -20.74
CA HIS A 825 -14.10 -33.34 -21.20
C HIS A 825 -15.07 -33.10 -20.04
N ARG A 826 -15.91 -32.09 -20.15
CA ARG A 826 -16.98 -31.76 -19.21
C ARG A 826 -18.24 -31.38 -19.98
N ILE A 827 -19.37 -31.97 -19.61
CA ILE A 827 -20.68 -31.60 -20.16
C ILE A 827 -21.26 -30.49 -19.29
N ILE A 828 -21.64 -29.38 -19.91
CA ILE A 828 -22.36 -28.28 -19.29
C ILE A 828 -23.83 -28.42 -19.67
N THR A 829 -24.71 -28.30 -18.68
CA THR A 829 -26.15 -28.52 -18.84
C THR A 829 -26.91 -27.32 -18.31
N TYR A 830 -27.72 -26.71 -19.19
CA TYR A 830 -28.72 -25.72 -18.82
C TYR A 830 -30.10 -26.34 -19.01
N PRO A 831 -30.86 -26.61 -17.91
CA PRO A 831 -32.21 -27.18 -18.00
C PRO A 831 -33.19 -26.31 -18.80
N ALA A 832 -33.02 -25.00 -18.73
CA ALA A 832 -33.71 -24.01 -19.54
C ALA A 832 -32.82 -22.78 -19.72
N VAL A 833 -32.54 -22.36 -20.95
CA VAL A 833 -31.72 -21.17 -21.24
C VAL A 833 -32.50 -19.90 -20.90
N ASN A 834 -31.91 -18.99 -20.12
CA ASN A 834 -32.47 -17.67 -19.81
C ASN A 834 -31.78 -16.54 -20.61
N GLU A 835 -32.26 -15.30 -20.49
CA GLU A 835 -31.70 -14.15 -21.22
C GLU A 835 -30.22 -13.90 -20.91
N ASP A 836 -29.80 -14.05 -19.65
CA ASP A 836 -28.40 -13.84 -19.26
C ASP A 836 -27.47 -14.90 -19.86
N GLN A 837 -27.90 -16.16 -19.88
CA GLN A 837 -27.17 -17.29 -20.48
C GLN A 837 -27.11 -17.15 -22.00
N LEU A 838 -28.20 -16.72 -22.64
CA LEU A 838 -28.19 -16.43 -24.06
C LEU A 838 -27.24 -15.28 -24.38
N GLY A 839 -27.26 -14.20 -23.60
CA GLY A 839 -26.31 -13.10 -23.71
C GLY A 839 -24.85 -13.55 -23.51
N TYR A 840 -24.61 -14.50 -22.60
CA TYR A 840 -23.29 -15.12 -22.42
C TYR A 840 -22.86 -15.94 -23.64
N PHE A 841 -23.76 -16.66 -24.31
CA PHE A 841 -23.43 -17.33 -25.58
C PHE A 841 -23.13 -16.33 -26.69
N GLU A 842 -23.92 -15.26 -26.81
CA GLU A 842 -23.77 -14.31 -27.91
C GLU A 842 -22.51 -13.43 -27.81
N GLN A 843 -22.12 -13.05 -26.59
CA GLN A 843 -21.06 -12.05 -26.36
C GLN A 843 -19.92 -12.54 -25.46
N GLY A 844 -20.13 -13.64 -24.74
CA GLY A 844 -19.16 -14.17 -23.79
C GLY A 844 -18.11 -15.08 -24.40
N CYS A 845 -17.13 -15.43 -23.58
CA CYS A 845 -16.10 -16.41 -23.90
C CYS A 845 -15.83 -17.35 -22.72
N ILE A 846 -15.24 -18.50 -22.99
CA ILE A 846 -14.53 -19.30 -21.98
C ILE A 846 -13.04 -19.02 -22.11
N THR A 847 -12.43 -18.59 -21.01
CA THR A 847 -10.99 -18.39 -20.92
C THR A 847 -10.32 -19.63 -20.35
N PHE A 848 -9.45 -20.24 -21.14
CA PHE A 848 -8.59 -21.35 -20.74
C PHE A 848 -7.23 -20.81 -20.31
N GLN A 849 -6.84 -21.11 -19.08
CA GLN A 849 -5.59 -20.71 -18.46
C GLN A 849 -4.62 -21.90 -18.46
N LEU A 850 -3.53 -21.80 -19.21
CA LEU A 850 -2.50 -22.84 -19.25
C LEU A 850 -1.45 -22.57 -18.18
N PHE A 851 -1.25 -23.53 -17.29
CA PHE A 851 -0.33 -23.44 -16.16
C PHE A 851 0.85 -24.40 -16.32
N GLY A 852 2.02 -23.96 -15.86
CA GLY A 852 3.22 -24.76 -15.70
C GLY A 852 3.53 -25.01 -14.23
N VAL A 853 3.88 -26.25 -13.87
CA VAL A 853 4.30 -26.61 -12.52
C VAL A 853 5.74 -26.17 -12.29
N GLN A 854 5.99 -25.50 -11.16
CA GLN A 854 7.32 -25.14 -10.72
C GLN A 854 7.79 -26.14 -9.66
N GLU A 855 9.04 -26.59 -9.75
CA GLU A 855 9.66 -27.43 -8.72
C GLU A 855 10.94 -26.74 -8.23
N ASP A 856 11.24 -26.88 -6.94
CA ASP A 856 12.41 -26.25 -6.32
C ASP A 856 13.67 -27.11 -6.49
N SER A 857 14.01 -27.37 -7.76
CA SER A 857 15.20 -28.12 -8.17
C SER A 857 16.09 -27.24 -9.04
N VAL A 858 17.39 -27.20 -8.70
CA VAL A 858 18.41 -26.51 -9.48
C VAL A 858 19.01 -27.53 -10.45
N ASN A 859 18.82 -27.32 -11.74
CA ASN A 859 19.23 -28.27 -12.76
C ASN A 859 20.72 -28.15 -13.14
N ASP A 860 21.34 -26.99 -12.90
CA ASP A 860 22.75 -26.72 -13.23
C ASP A 860 23.54 -26.27 -11.99
N ASN A 861 24.38 -27.17 -11.49
CA ASN A 861 25.23 -26.93 -10.33
C ASN A 861 26.29 -25.84 -10.56
N ARG A 862 26.57 -25.45 -11.82
CA ARG A 862 27.49 -24.33 -12.11
C ARG A 862 26.91 -23.00 -11.66
N LEU A 863 25.59 -22.83 -11.79
CA LEU A 863 24.90 -21.59 -11.41
C LEU A 863 24.98 -21.31 -9.90
N MET A 864 25.05 -22.36 -9.06
CA MET A 864 25.20 -22.19 -7.61
C MET A 864 26.53 -21.54 -7.20
N LYS A 865 27.55 -21.60 -8.05
CA LYS A 865 28.86 -21.00 -7.78
C LYS A 865 28.94 -19.53 -8.18
N MET A 866 27.94 -19.04 -8.91
CA MET A 866 27.90 -17.66 -9.39
C MET A 866 27.22 -16.75 -8.37
N THR A 867 27.70 -15.52 -8.28
CA THR A 867 27.07 -14.47 -7.50
C THR A 867 25.75 -14.04 -8.14
N THR A 868 24.89 -13.41 -7.35
CA THR A 868 23.63 -12.86 -7.88
C THR A 868 23.89 -11.83 -8.98
N LYS A 869 24.95 -11.02 -8.82
CA LYS A 869 25.37 -10.02 -9.81
C LYS A 869 25.75 -10.66 -11.16
N GLU A 870 26.54 -11.72 -11.16
CA GLU A 870 26.95 -12.44 -12.38
C GLU A 870 25.75 -13.08 -13.09
N LEU A 871 24.83 -13.69 -12.32
CA LEU A 871 23.62 -14.29 -12.89
C LEU A 871 22.70 -13.24 -13.54
N ARG A 872 22.54 -12.07 -12.92
CA ARG A 872 21.75 -10.96 -13.50
C ARG A 872 22.37 -10.42 -14.78
N GLN A 873 23.70 -10.29 -14.83
CA GLN A 873 24.40 -9.86 -16.04
C GLN A 873 24.24 -10.87 -17.18
N MET A 874 24.37 -12.16 -16.87
CA MET A 874 24.15 -13.25 -17.84
C MET A 874 22.72 -13.21 -18.41
N GLU A 875 21.71 -12.98 -17.57
CA GLU A 875 20.32 -12.86 -18.00
C GLU A 875 20.09 -11.65 -18.92
N GLN A 876 20.69 -10.49 -18.61
CA GLN A 876 20.57 -9.29 -19.44
C GLN A 876 21.18 -9.49 -20.83
N LEU A 877 22.31 -10.20 -20.91
CA LEU A 877 22.97 -10.53 -22.19
C LEU A 877 22.15 -11.53 -23.03
N GLN A 878 21.39 -12.41 -22.40
CA GLN A 878 20.53 -13.39 -23.08
C GLN A 878 19.21 -12.77 -23.57
N ASN A 879 18.76 -11.64 -23.02
CA ASN A 879 17.49 -10.99 -23.36
C ASN A 879 17.60 -9.46 -23.61
N PRO A 880 18.38 -9.02 -24.62
CA PRO A 880 18.62 -7.60 -24.88
C PRO A 880 17.38 -6.81 -25.38
N GLY A 881 16.30 -7.49 -25.81
CA GLY A 881 15.13 -6.86 -26.45
C GLY A 881 14.04 -6.30 -25.51
N MET A 882 14.13 -6.51 -24.19
CA MET A 882 13.01 -6.23 -23.27
C MET A 882 12.78 -4.76 -22.91
N GLN A 883 13.72 -3.85 -23.22
CA GLN A 883 13.58 -2.42 -22.87
C GLN A 883 12.75 -1.58 -23.86
N ARG A 884 12.40 -2.10 -25.06
CA ARG A 884 11.84 -1.27 -26.15
C ARG A 884 10.40 -1.58 -26.59
N ARG A 885 9.71 -2.57 -26.01
CA ARG A 885 8.32 -2.90 -26.37
C ARG A 885 7.38 -2.73 -25.18
N GLN A 886 7.02 -1.48 -24.89
CA GLN A 886 5.82 -1.14 -24.12
C GLN A 886 4.81 -0.52 -25.08
N THR A 887 4.22 -1.34 -25.95
CA THR A 887 2.99 -0.97 -26.66
C THR A 887 2.04 -2.16 -26.59
N ILE A 888 0.84 -1.88 -26.07
CA ILE A 888 -0.25 -2.82 -25.88
C ILE A 888 -0.67 -3.33 -27.27
N SER A 889 -0.42 -4.61 -27.58
CA SER A 889 -0.87 -5.24 -28.82
C SER A 889 -2.16 -6.02 -28.56
N GLY A 890 -3.30 -5.46 -28.97
CA GLY A 890 -4.62 -6.11 -28.94
C GLY A 890 -4.95 -6.94 -30.20
N GLU A 891 -4.01 -7.12 -31.12
CA GLU A 891 -4.29 -7.57 -32.48
C GLU A 891 -4.65 -9.07 -32.62
N ALA A 892 -4.12 -9.95 -31.76
CA ALA A 892 -4.32 -11.40 -31.90
C ALA A 892 -5.75 -11.88 -31.58
N SER A 893 -6.51 -11.14 -30.77
CA SER A 893 -7.86 -11.55 -30.34
C SER A 893 -8.96 -11.19 -31.35
N GLU A 894 -8.75 -10.15 -32.17
CA GLU A 894 -9.69 -9.75 -33.22
C GLU A 894 -9.77 -10.81 -34.32
N GLU A 895 -8.64 -11.45 -34.65
CA GLU A 895 -8.57 -12.45 -35.72
C GLU A 895 -9.43 -13.70 -35.43
N SER A 896 -9.41 -14.21 -34.19
CA SER A 896 -10.24 -15.38 -33.78
C SER A 896 -11.73 -15.04 -33.80
N LYS A 897 -12.10 -13.83 -33.36
CA LYS A 897 -13.48 -13.35 -33.41
C LYS A 897 -13.99 -13.24 -34.86
N LEU A 898 -13.19 -12.64 -35.74
CA LEU A 898 -13.50 -12.51 -37.16
C LEU A 898 -13.61 -13.87 -37.88
N ARG A 899 -12.78 -14.86 -37.51
CA ARG A 899 -12.87 -16.22 -38.05
C ARG A 899 -14.17 -16.94 -37.64
N ASN A 900 -14.59 -16.80 -36.38
CA ASN A 900 -15.88 -17.34 -35.91
C ASN A 900 -17.07 -16.68 -36.62
N GLU A 901 -17.06 -15.36 -36.77
CA GLU A 901 -18.10 -14.65 -37.53
C GLU A 901 -18.15 -15.12 -38.99
N LEU A 902 -16.99 -15.33 -39.62
CA LEU A 902 -16.86 -15.85 -40.98
C LEU A 902 -17.43 -17.28 -41.12
N GLU A 903 -17.20 -18.16 -40.15
CA GLU A 903 -17.69 -19.54 -40.18
C GLU A 903 -19.21 -19.62 -40.00
N VAL A 904 -19.78 -18.82 -39.10
CA VAL A 904 -21.23 -18.66 -38.95
C VAL A 904 -21.85 -18.13 -40.26
N LEU A 905 -21.22 -17.14 -40.90
CA LEU A 905 -21.66 -16.61 -42.18
C LEU A 905 -21.59 -17.64 -43.31
N LYS A 906 -20.51 -18.44 -43.38
CA LYS A 906 -20.37 -19.52 -44.38
C LYS A 906 -21.47 -20.58 -44.26
N LYS A 907 -21.72 -21.09 -43.04
CA LYS A 907 -22.81 -22.07 -42.83
C LYS A 907 -24.20 -21.50 -43.13
N LYS A 908 -24.43 -20.21 -42.81
CA LYS A 908 -25.66 -19.49 -43.23
C LYS A 908 -25.78 -19.42 -44.74
N PHE A 909 -24.68 -19.17 -45.46
CA PHE A 909 -24.65 -19.11 -46.93
C PHE A 909 -24.92 -20.48 -47.57
N GLU A 910 -24.24 -21.54 -47.14
CA GLU A 910 -24.44 -22.91 -47.66
C GLU A 910 -25.89 -23.40 -47.52
N ARG A 911 -26.58 -23.01 -46.44
CA ARG A 911 -27.99 -23.37 -46.23
C ARG A 911 -28.93 -22.55 -47.12
N LEU A 912 -28.62 -21.27 -47.38
CA LEU A 912 -29.35 -20.46 -48.36
C LEU A 912 -29.20 -21.05 -49.76
N GLU A 913 -28.01 -21.53 -50.12
CA GLU A 913 -27.74 -22.19 -51.40
C GLU A 913 -28.50 -23.53 -51.53
N LYS A 914 -28.50 -24.38 -50.48
CA LYS A 914 -29.32 -25.60 -50.43
C LYS A 914 -30.82 -25.31 -50.55
N LYS A 915 -31.31 -24.22 -49.92
CA LYS A 915 -32.73 -23.79 -50.01
C LYS A 915 -33.06 -23.29 -51.41
N GLU A 916 -32.19 -22.47 -51.99
CA GLU A 916 -32.33 -21.99 -53.36
C GLU A 916 -32.38 -23.18 -54.33
N LYS A 917 -31.46 -24.13 -54.20
CA LYS A 917 -31.44 -25.36 -54.99
C LYS A 917 -32.73 -26.16 -54.84
N ARG A 918 -33.23 -26.34 -53.61
CA ARG A 918 -34.49 -27.05 -53.38
C ARG A 918 -35.72 -26.33 -53.96
N ILE A 919 -35.73 -25.00 -53.95
CA ILE A 919 -36.78 -24.22 -54.63
C ILE A 919 -36.63 -24.35 -56.16
N GLN A 920 -35.41 -24.34 -56.69
CA GLN A 920 -35.15 -24.58 -58.12
C GLN A 920 -35.58 -25.99 -58.54
N ASP A 921 -35.36 -27.01 -57.70
CA ASP A 921 -35.81 -28.38 -57.92
C ASP A 921 -37.34 -28.46 -57.92
N LEU A 922 -38.01 -27.86 -56.93
CA LEU A 922 -39.48 -27.78 -56.88
C LEU A 922 -40.06 -27.05 -58.11
N CYS A 923 -39.42 -25.97 -58.56
CA CYS A 923 -39.80 -25.24 -59.77
C CYS A 923 -39.62 -26.10 -61.03
N SER A 924 -38.54 -26.89 -61.10
CA SER A 924 -38.25 -27.78 -62.22
C SER A 924 -39.20 -28.97 -62.27
N GLU A 925 -39.50 -29.57 -61.12
CA GLU A 925 -40.50 -30.62 -60.95
C GLU A 925 -41.90 -30.15 -61.35
N TRP A 926 -42.29 -28.93 -60.95
CA TRP A 926 -43.58 -28.36 -61.34
C TRP A 926 -43.67 -28.09 -62.84
N LYS A 927 -42.59 -27.57 -63.45
CA LYS A 927 -42.51 -27.31 -64.90
C LYS A 927 -42.54 -28.60 -65.73
N GLY A 928 -42.04 -29.71 -65.19
CA GLY A 928 -42.00 -31.02 -65.85
C GLY A 928 -43.32 -31.79 -65.85
N LYS A 929 -44.34 -31.36 -65.10
CA LYS A 929 -45.65 -32.01 -65.06
C LYS A 929 -46.53 -31.64 -66.27
N PRO A 930 -47.39 -32.56 -66.76
CA PRO A 930 -48.40 -32.24 -67.78
C PRO A 930 -49.29 -31.07 -67.35
N VAL A 931 -49.79 -30.27 -68.30
CA VAL A 931 -50.55 -29.04 -68.02
C VAL A 931 -51.78 -29.30 -67.14
N GLU A 932 -52.36 -30.50 -67.21
CA GLU A 932 -53.50 -30.95 -66.40
C GLU A 932 -53.14 -31.22 -64.92
N GLU A 933 -51.86 -31.47 -64.62
CA GLU A 933 -51.33 -31.80 -63.27
C GLU A 933 -50.56 -30.65 -62.60
N GLN A 934 -50.39 -29.51 -63.28
CA GLN A 934 -49.72 -28.31 -62.77
C GLN A 934 -50.63 -27.51 -61.80
N GLN A 935 -51.03 -28.13 -60.70
CA GLN A 935 -51.80 -27.45 -59.66
C GLN A 935 -50.91 -26.42 -58.92
N PHE A 936 -51.27 -25.14 -59.04
CA PHE A 936 -50.49 -24.04 -58.46
C PHE A 936 -50.55 -23.99 -56.93
N GLU A 937 -51.70 -24.31 -56.33
CA GLU A 937 -51.88 -24.20 -54.88
C GLU A 937 -50.96 -25.15 -54.08
N PRO A 938 -50.86 -26.45 -54.42
CA PRO A 938 -49.95 -27.37 -53.75
C PRO A 938 -48.48 -27.00 -53.98
N PHE A 939 -48.09 -26.64 -55.21
CA PHE A 939 -46.74 -26.17 -55.52
C PHE A 939 -46.35 -24.93 -54.70
N TRP A 940 -47.24 -23.94 -54.65
CA TRP A 940 -47.04 -22.73 -53.88
C TRP A 940 -46.94 -23.01 -52.38
N ARG A 941 -47.74 -23.93 -51.82
CA ARG A 941 -47.60 -24.34 -50.41
C ARG A 941 -46.22 -24.94 -50.13
N HIS A 942 -45.67 -25.77 -51.02
CA HIS A 942 -44.32 -26.34 -50.84
C HIS A 942 -43.22 -25.28 -50.96
N VAL A 943 -43.28 -24.40 -51.96
CA VAL A 943 -42.31 -23.30 -52.12
C VAL A 943 -42.40 -22.32 -50.96
N SER A 944 -43.62 -21.96 -50.54
CA SER A 944 -43.86 -21.03 -49.43
C SER A 944 -43.46 -21.65 -48.08
N ALA A 945 -43.61 -22.96 -47.89
CA ALA A 945 -43.09 -23.65 -46.69
C ALA A 945 -41.55 -23.64 -46.64
N VAL A 946 -40.87 -23.87 -47.77
CA VAL A 946 -39.40 -23.77 -47.85
C VAL A 946 -38.94 -22.31 -47.67
N ALA A 947 -39.65 -21.35 -48.23
CA ALA A 947 -39.34 -19.91 -48.16
C ALA A 947 -39.65 -19.25 -46.80
N ASN A 948 -40.73 -19.68 -46.12
CA ASN A 948 -41.16 -19.12 -44.83
C ASN A 948 -40.57 -19.88 -43.63
N SER A 949 -39.73 -20.89 -43.86
CA SER A 949 -39.03 -21.57 -42.77
C SER A 949 -38.04 -20.66 -42.01
N SER A 950 -37.73 -19.44 -42.51
CA SER A 950 -36.93 -18.44 -41.77
C SER A 950 -36.95 -17.01 -42.36
N GLY A 951 -37.07 -16.00 -41.49
CA GLY A 951 -36.45 -14.66 -41.63
C GLY A 951 -37.03 -13.63 -42.61
N ASN A 952 -37.31 -12.41 -42.11
CA ASN A 952 -38.06 -11.32 -42.76
C ASN A 952 -37.56 -10.82 -44.14
N LYS A 953 -36.32 -11.06 -44.57
CA LYS A 953 -35.81 -10.53 -45.87
C LYS A 953 -36.40 -11.25 -47.09
N LEU A 954 -36.75 -12.54 -46.99
CA LEU A 954 -37.40 -13.27 -48.08
C LEU A 954 -38.91 -12.94 -48.14
N LYS A 955 -39.51 -12.66 -46.98
CA LYS A 955 -40.90 -12.25 -46.82
C LYS A 955 -41.24 -11.02 -47.67
N THR A 956 -40.35 -10.02 -47.71
CA THR A 956 -40.55 -8.80 -48.53
C THR A 956 -40.53 -9.09 -50.02
N ARG A 957 -39.66 -9.99 -50.52
CA ARG A 957 -39.65 -10.39 -51.94
C ARG A 957 -40.87 -11.21 -52.32
N VAL A 958 -41.35 -12.07 -51.42
CA VAL A 958 -42.59 -12.86 -51.59
C VAL A 958 -43.83 -11.97 -51.51
N GLU A 959 -43.84 -10.93 -50.67
CA GLU A 959 -44.90 -9.92 -50.61
C GLU A 959 -44.96 -9.05 -51.87
N ILE A 960 -43.80 -8.66 -52.43
CA ILE A 960 -43.72 -7.96 -53.71
C ILE A 960 -44.27 -8.84 -54.85
N LEU A 961 -43.92 -10.13 -54.87
CA LEU A 961 -44.49 -11.12 -55.80
C LEU A 961 -46.01 -11.28 -55.64
N ASN A 962 -46.50 -11.33 -54.40
CA ASN A 962 -47.95 -11.35 -54.11
C ASN A 962 -48.65 -10.08 -54.60
N THR A 963 -48.00 -8.92 -54.51
CA THR A 963 -48.55 -7.64 -54.96
C THR A 963 -48.56 -7.56 -56.49
N MET A 964 -47.51 -8.04 -57.16
CA MET A 964 -47.46 -8.16 -58.63
C MET A 964 -48.48 -9.16 -59.18
N LEU A 965 -48.69 -10.30 -58.51
CA LEU A 965 -49.66 -11.33 -58.88
C LEU A 965 -51.11 -10.87 -58.66
N LYS A 966 -51.39 -10.12 -57.59
CA LYS A 966 -52.69 -9.43 -57.41
C LYS A 966 -52.93 -8.40 -58.52
N GLY A 967 -51.89 -7.65 -58.92
CA GLY A 967 -51.92 -6.75 -60.07
C GLY A 967 -52.25 -7.46 -61.37
N GLN A 968 -51.63 -8.62 -61.65
CA GLN A 968 -51.92 -9.43 -62.85
C GLN A 968 -53.33 -10.02 -62.88
N LYS A 969 -53.86 -10.49 -61.73
CA LYS A 969 -55.26 -10.95 -61.65
C LYS A 969 -56.26 -9.82 -61.89
N LEU A 970 -55.99 -8.62 -61.39
CA LEU A 970 -56.80 -7.42 -61.66
C LEU A 970 -56.72 -6.98 -63.14
N MET A 971 -55.55 -7.08 -63.76
CA MET A 971 -55.37 -6.79 -65.19
C MET A 971 -56.09 -7.79 -66.09
N ARG A 972 -56.08 -9.09 -65.75
CA ARG A 972 -56.87 -10.11 -66.45
C ARG A 972 -58.38 -9.93 -66.27
N ALA A 973 -58.82 -9.51 -65.08
CA ALA A 973 -60.24 -9.20 -64.83
C ALA A 973 -60.72 -7.95 -65.59
N LYS A 974 -59.86 -6.94 -65.78
CA LYS A 974 -60.15 -5.76 -66.61
C LYS A 974 -60.15 -6.07 -68.12
N GLN A 975 -59.27 -6.96 -68.60
CA GLN A 975 -59.26 -7.39 -70.00
C GLN A 975 -60.48 -8.22 -70.40
N SER A 976 -61.19 -8.84 -69.44
CA SER A 976 -62.48 -9.49 -69.69
C SER A 976 -63.69 -8.54 -69.65
N SER A 977 -63.53 -7.27 -69.23
CA SER A 977 -64.64 -6.31 -69.09
C SER A 977 -64.66 -5.16 -70.10
N ASP A 978 -63.53 -4.82 -70.74
CA ASP A 978 -63.47 -3.73 -71.74
C ASP A 978 -63.36 -4.27 -73.17
N GLY A 979 -64.45 -4.90 -73.62
CA GLY A 979 -64.75 -5.15 -75.02
C GLY A 979 -65.61 -4.03 -75.61
N SER A 980 -65.17 -2.77 -75.57
CA SER A 980 -65.75 -1.70 -76.40
C SER A 980 -64.85 -0.46 -76.50
N GLY A 981 -64.23 -0.28 -77.68
CA GLY A 981 -64.01 1.01 -78.33
C GLY A 981 -62.90 1.95 -77.82
N GLY A 982 -61.97 2.30 -78.72
CA GLY A 982 -61.31 3.60 -78.71
C GLY A 982 -59.78 3.59 -78.77
N ASN A 983 -59.24 3.96 -79.93
CA ASN A 983 -57.86 4.41 -80.14
C ASN A 983 -57.43 5.45 -79.09
N VAL A 984 -56.15 5.42 -78.65
CA VAL A 984 -55.16 6.51 -78.82
C VAL A 984 -53.81 6.11 -78.16
N ARG A 985 -52.76 6.60 -78.82
CA ARG A 985 -51.32 6.51 -78.56
C ARG A 985 -50.83 6.82 -77.13
N THR A 986 -49.54 6.47 -76.95
CA THR A 986 -48.40 7.24 -76.38
C THR A 986 -47.77 6.71 -75.07
N THR A 987 -46.57 6.13 -75.25
CA THR A 987 -45.28 6.39 -74.56
C THR A 987 -45.17 6.52 -73.03
N CYS A 988 -44.17 5.78 -72.52
CA CYS A 988 -42.99 6.24 -71.76
C CYS A 988 -42.77 5.63 -70.35
N VAL A 989 -41.57 5.02 -70.25
CA VAL A 989 -40.68 4.67 -69.12
C VAL A 989 -41.11 3.55 -68.18
#